data_AF-A0A974P6N1-F1
#
_entry.id   AF-A0A974P6N1-F1
#
_cell.length_a   1.000
_cell.length_b   1.000
_cell.length_c   1.000
_cell.angle_alpha   90.00
_cell.angle_beta   90.00
_cell.angle_gamma   90.00
#
_symmetry.space_group_name_H-M   'P 1'
#
loop_
_entity.id
_entity.type
_entity.pdbx_description
1 polymer ?
#
loop_
_entity_poly.entity_id
_entity_poly.type
_entity_poly.pdbx_seq_one_letter_code
_entity_poly.pdbx_strand_id
1 'polypeptide(L)'
;MTGLPAQSRPVSSAPGISYQSEEHPLFEYSVKENTGRTVFISYFHAGRDWVLDEHRIAGRAVLPGTCYLEMARAAYQSASSNPEAAVMIRDVFFLTPLAVADNTEVPVRTILTRDAEDCQFTIESCPEAPEGRWILHARGRIDTADIKSQDYELDAIRNACDHSRYGREHYNNRRDSQFRYGPRWDSYHWGGFSEQGGLSWIELPQAFAGDLAVYGFHPAILDVALVHMGLAQTGAGQYVPFGYRNITVHGKVPGRVYSYIRHRTEHTFGSKIMEFDLTIMDEHGQGIVEIEGYQVTAVTNEQVSGGGEAAEKTTAVQAALLTADGNSGALTPEEGLMILDAALSAAYPQVIVSTVDLPARVEAYRNEKVNLYQDNGGSSAAEVRASGVNMSAEELEHVIRSIWQSVLGHEQISSDDDFFDLGGDSLKVLTVAERIYQAVNIKIPVSVFFHTTVLNELARHIQAACHTTNDYAAIQKAAPGAYYPLSSAQKRLYFHQQLQPDSVAYNILEITSVEGNLDPGKLQNAFDLLIQRHAVLRTSFDVINGEIVQIIHDRAAFQVEHVTVKEDEVDQVVEQFMQPFDLRSAPLLRVKIVRCGMQKYVWLFDIHHIIADNLSVEILKGELIRIYNGQARQLKPILLEYVDFVGWQNEQIRRGKFGKQTEYWLQQLSGELPENHLPADYPRPAVLSHQGDIYTFTLDETVTGRLKQGMKRNTTTLFMNMMALFSVLLQKYTGQDEVMIGASLAGRNHADLADMVGMFANVLPFRSRINRDGSFEQLLTEIKTQSLQIFENQDVQFEVLVEALGRSHQLSENPLFNVMLVLPDVAPAEAAMDQVRLQAYPFRNPSSKFDLTLWVYDYDDSIEMRMEYSTDLFARKTITTMCRHLLDIASQVAGNPDILVKEIMLDSGLVRTEALDLLDDGNDFVF
;
A
#
# COMPACT_ATOMS: atom_id res chain seq x y z
N MET A 1 -39.36 24.64 29.18
CA MET A 1 -39.16 26.07 29.51
C MET A 1 -38.26 26.17 30.73
N THR A 2 -37.49 27.27 30.79
CA THR A 2 -36.34 27.61 31.67
C THR A 2 -35.04 26.89 31.28
N GLY A 3 -34.06 27.51 30.63
CA GLY A 3 -33.85 28.91 30.30
C GLY A 3 -32.38 29.13 29.99
N LEU A 4 -32.06 29.23 28.70
CA LEU A 4 -30.98 30.09 28.23
C LEU A 4 -31.62 31.20 27.37
N PRO A 5 -31.17 32.45 27.46
CA PRO A 5 -31.92 33.61 26.98
C PRO A 5 -31.88 33.73 25.46
N ALA A 6 -32.92 34.33 24.89
CA ALA A 6 -33.00 34.79 23.50
C ALA A 6 -31.97 35.91 23.14
N GLN A 7 -30.88 36.07 23.91
CA GLN A 7 -29.88 37.13 23.80
C GLN A 7 -28.46 36.64 23.44
N SER A 8 -28.29 35.35 23.10
CA SER A 8 -27.03 34.82 22.53
C SER A 8 -27.16 34.41 21.06
N ARG A 9 -28.24 34.80 20.37
CA ARG A 9 -28.27 34.76 18.89
C ARG A 9 -27.41 35.92 18.39
N PRO A 10 -26.39 35.72 17.54
CA PRO A 10 -25.69 36.84 16.95
C PRO A 10 -26.70 37.56 16.05
N VAL A 11 -27.23 38.69 16.49
CA VAL A 11 -27.85 39.66 15.57
C VAL A 11 -26.68 40.30 14.86
N SER A 12 -26.14 39.61 13.86
CA SER A 12 -25.07 40.17 13.05
C SER A 12 -25.65 41.35 12.27
N SER A 13 -25.12 42.53 12.51
CA SER A 13 -25.29 43.72 11.67
C SER A 13 -24.37 43.68 10.44
N ALA A 14 -23.65 42.57 10.21
CA ALA A 14 -22.77 42.43 9.06
C ALA A 14 -23.61 42.22 7.78
N PRO A 15 -23.43 43.06 6.75
CA PRO A 15 -24.13 42.90 5.49
C PRO A 15 -23.76 41.55 4.86
N GLY A 16 -24.75 40.68 4.68
CA GLY A 16 -24.55 39.39 3.99
C GLY A 16 -24.59 38.11 4.83
N ILE A 17 -25.05 38.18 6.08
CA ILE A 17 -25.26 36.99 6.93
C ILE A 17 -26.72 37.01 7.41
N SER A 18 -27.47 35.93 7.18
CA SER A 18 -28.85 35.79 7.68
C SER A 18 -29.00 34.57 8.58
N TYR A 19 -29.72 34.74 9.69
CA TYR A 19 -30.02 33.69 10.67
C TYR A 19 -31.46 33.21 10.50
N GLN A 20 -31.66 31.90 10.45
CA GLN A 20 -32.97 31.27 10.36
C GLN A 20 -33.10 30.20 11.44
N SER A 21 -34.23 30.19 12.16
CA SER A 21 -34.53 29.10 13.09
C SER A 21 -34.91 27.88 12.27
N GLU A 22 -34.39 26.71 12.62
CA GLU A 22 -34.76 25.46 11.96
C GLU A 22 -35.85 24.76 12.76
N GLU A 23 -36.82 24.15 12.07
CA GLU A 23 -37.88 23.37 12.70
C GLU A 23 -37.50 21.89 12.88
N HIS A 24 -36.45 21.44 12.19
CA HIS A 24 -36.00 20.05 12.23
C HIS A 24 -35.25 19.75 13.54
N PRO A 25 -35.56 18.66 14.27
CA PRO A 25 -35.05 18.37 15.62
C PRO A 25 -33.54 18.09 15.67
N LEU A 26 -32.91 17.88 14.52
CA LEU A 26 -31.44 17.77 14.43
C LEU A 26 -30.76 19.13 14.26
N PHE A 27 -31.50 20.25 14.19
CA PHE A 27 -30.96 21.60 14.00
C PHE A 27 -31.67 22.62 14.91
N GLU A 28 -30.91 23.57 15.45
CA GLU A 28 -31.48 24.67 16.23
C GLU A 28 -31.68 25.92 15.35
N TYR A 29 -30.67 26.25 14.54
CA TYR A 29 -30.70 27.37 13.60
C TYR A 29 -29.69 27.17 12.48
N SER A 30 -29.88 27.88 11.37
CA SER A 30 -28.94 27.98 10.27
C SER A 30 -28.44 29.41 10.07
N VAL A 31 -27.24 29.51 9.54
CA VAL A 31 -26.56 30.76 9.19
C VAL A 31 -26.20 30.70 7.71
N LYS A 32 -26.81 31.57 6.91
CA LYS A 32 -26.53 31.67 5.48
C LYS A 32 -25.55 32.81 5.22
N GLU A 33 -24.46 32.50 4.53
CA GLU A 33 -23.41 33.43 4.16
C GLU A 33 -23.55 33.83 2.67
N ASN A 34 -23.14 35.05 2.32
CA ASN A 34 -23.11 35.55 0.94
C ASN A 34 -22.16 34.76 -0.01
N THR A 35 -21.37 33.84 0.52
CA THR A 35 -20.40 33.01 -0.21
C THR A 35 -21.01 31.77 -0.86
N GLY A 36 -22.32 31.53 -0.70
CA GLY A 36 -22.97 30.29 -1.12
C GLY A 36 -22.87 29.17 -0.08
N ARG A 37 -22.29 29.46 1.10
CA ARG A 37 -22.17 28.57 2.25
C ARG A 37 -23.36 28.76 3.20
N THR A 38 -23.94 27.66 3.68
CA THR A 38 -24.97 27.66 4.73
C THR A 38 -24.52 26.71 5.85
N VAL A 39 -24.51 27.19 7.09
CA VAL A 39 -24.07 26.43 8.26
C VAL A 39 -25.25 26.19 9.18
N PHE A 40 -25.63 24.93 9.38
CA PHE A 40 -26.65 24.50 10.32
C PHE A 40 -25.99 24.12 11.63
N ILE A 41 -26.50 24.64 12.75
CA ILE A 41 -25.95 24.40 14.08
C ILE A 41 -26.92 23.54 14.89
N SER A 42 -26.34 22.56 15.58
CA SER A 42 -27.01 21.64 16.48
C SER A 42 -26.19 21.56 17.76
N TYR A 43 -26.84 21.18 18.85
CA TYR A 43 -26.16 20.82 20.10
C TYR A 43 -26.68 19.45 20.47
N PHE A 44 -25.81 18.47 20.63
CA PHE A 44 -26.21 17.10 20.96
C PHE A 44 -25.92 16.79 22.42
N HIS A 45 -26.91 16.29 23.15
CA HIS A 45 -26.83 16.00 24.57
C HIS A 45 -27.37 14.60 24.89
N ALA A 46 -26.51 13.74 25.45
CA ALA A 46 -26.90 12.44 25.98
C ALA A 46 -27.78 12.63 27.23
N GLY A 47 -29.06 12.26 27.14
CA GLY A 47 -30.13 12.50 28.12
C GLY A 47 -31.25 13.42 27.63
N ARG A 48 -31.09 14.05 26.45
CA ARG A 48 -32.12 14.84 25.77
C ARG A 48 -32.43 14.26 24.39
N ASP A 49 -31.40 13.92 23.63
CA ASP A 49 -31.55 13.54 22.23
C ASP A 49 -31.67 12.02 22.13
N TRP A 50 -32.87 11.55 21.76
CA TRP A 50 -33.22 10.13 21.74
C TRP A 50 -32.26 9.29 20.88
N VAL A 51 -31.73 9.85 19.79
CA VAL A 51 -30.77 9.16 18.90
C VAL A 51 -29.49 8.76 19.61
N LEU A 52 -29.11 9.47 20.68
CA LEU A 52 -27.94 9.17 21.51
C LEU A 52 -28.29 8.29 22.70
N ASP A 53 -29.47 8.49 23.28
CA ASP A 53 -29.92 7.69 24.42
C ASP A 53 -30.23 6.25 24.04
N GLU A 54 -30.76 6.06 22.83
CA GLU A 54 -31.19 4.77 22.30
C GLU A 54 -30.15 4.11 21.38
N HIS A 55 -28.99 4.71 21.13
CA HIS A 55 -27.91 4.11 20.34
C HIS A 55 -26.59 4.14 21.11
N ARG A 56 -26.28 3.05 21.81
CA ARG A 56 -25.10 2.94 22.67
C ARG A 56 -24.15 1.84 22.23
N ILE A 57 -22.86 2.15 22.18
CA ILE A 57 -21.79 1.22 21.81
C ILE A 57 -20.80 1.15 22.97
N ALA A 58 -20.54 -0.04 23.50
CA ALA A 58 -19.73 -0.29 24.70
C ALA A 58 -20.11 0.64 25.88
N GLY A 59 -21.41 0.94 26.03
CA GLY A 59 -21.95 1.82 27.07
C GLY A 59 -21.93 3.32 26.77
N ARG A 60 -21.28 3.77 25.69
CA ARG A 60 -21.18 5.19 25.29
C ARG A 60 -22.32 5.57 24.35
N ALA A 61 -22.85 6.78 24.48
CA ALA A 61 -23.82 7.33 23.53
C ALA A 61 -23.09 7.73 22.24
N VAL A 62 -23.45 7.12 21.11
CA VAL A 62 -22.79 7.34 19.82
C VAL A 62 -23.84 7.70 18.79
N LEU A 63 -23.63 8.77 18.03
CA LEU A 63 -24.57 9.15 16.97
C LEU A 63 -24.47 8.13 15.83
N PRO A 64 -25.58 7.51 15.39
CA PRO A 64 -25.55 6.51 14.32
C PRO A 64 -25.21 7.17 12.97
N GLY A 65 -24.49 6.44 12.10
CA GLY A 65 -24.08 6.94 10.79
C GLY A 65 -25.25 7.38 9.90
N THR A 66 -26.41 6.75 10.07
CA THR A 66 -27.67 7.12 9.38
C THR A 66 -28.20 8.48 9.78
N CYS A 67 -27.83 8.99 10.97
CA CYS A 67 -28.18 10.34 11.39
C CYS A 67 -27.44 11.39 10.54
N TYR A 68 -26.18 11.13 10.16
CA TYR A 68 -25.42 12.04 9.29
C TYR A 68 -26.07 12.19 7.90
N LEU A 69 -26.62 11.10 7.36
CA LEU A 69 -27.35 11.13 6.08
C LEU A 69 -28.63 11.98 6.19
N GLU A 70 -29.36 11.85 7.30
CA GLU A 70 -30.55 12.66 7.55
C GLU A 70 -30.21 14.14 7.76
N MET A 71 -29.11 14.44 8.46
CA MET A 71 -28.63 15.80 8.63
C MET A 71 -28.27 16.44 7.28
N ALA A 72 -27.53 15.73 6.43
CA ALA A 72 -27.19 16.22 5.09
C ALA A 72 -28.44 16.49 4.25
N ARG A 73 -29.39 15.55 4.23
CA ARG A 73 -30.65 15.66 3.50
C ARG A 73 -31.52 16.82 4.00
N ALA A 74 -31.74 16.90 5.31
CA ALA A 74 -32.57 17.93 5.91
C ALA A 74 -31.96 19.34 5.72
N ALA A 75 -30.64 19.46 5.86
CA ALA A 75 -29.92 20.71 5.55
C ALA A 75 -30.11 21.11 4.08
N TYR A 76 -29.95 20.16 3.15
CA TYR A 76 -30.05 20.44 1.71
C TYR A 76 -31.46 20.85 1.32
N GLN A 77 -32.48 20.18 1.85
CA GLN A 77 -33.88 20.55 1.60
C GLN A 77 -34.26 21.90 2.19
N SER A 78 -33.82 22.22 3.41
CA SER A 78 -34.04 23.53 4.03
C SER A 78 -33.39 24.65 3.19
N ALA A 79 -32.24 24.37 2.57
CA ALA A 79 -31.54 25.29 1.68
C ALA A 79 -32.01 25.26 0.20
N SER A 80 -32.95 24.38 -0.18
CA SER A 80 -33.40 24.16 -1.56
C SER A 80 -34.67 24.95 -1.90
N SER A 81 -34.83 25.33 -3.16
CA SER A 81 -36.06 25.94 -3.68
C SER A 81 -37.17 24.91 -3.97
N ASN A 82 -36.83 23.62 -4.02
CA ASN A 82 -37.77 22.51 -4.19
C ASN A 82 -37.51 21.44 -3.11
N PRO A 83 -38.08 21.57 -1.90
CA PRO A 83 -37.81 20.68 -0.78
C PRO A 83 -38.37 19.26 -0.98
N GLU A 84 -39.31 19.07 -1.91
CA GLU A 84 -39.92 17.77 -2.23
C GLU A 84 -39.20 17.05 -3.39
N ALA A 85 -38.13 17.63 -3.95
CA ALA A 85 -37.36 16.97 -5.00
C ALA A 85 -36.67 15.70 -4.47
N ALA A 86 -36.56 14.69 -5.32
CA ALA A 86 -35.69 13.56 -5.06
C ALA A 86 -34.24 14.07 -4.91
N VAL A 87 -33.47 13.41 -4.05
CA VAL A 87 -32.12 13.83 -3.69
C VAL A 87 -31.15 12.68 -3.93
N MET A 88 -29.98 12.99 -4.46
CA MET A 88 -28.87 12.06 -4.64
C MET A 88 -27.73 12.46 -3.71
N ILE A 89 -27.29 11.54 -2.87
CA ILE A 89 -26.14 11.70 -1.98
C ILE A 89 -25.02 10.79 -2.49
N ARG A 90 -23.85 11.35 -2.82
CA ARG A 90 -22.71 10.64 -3.41
C ARG A 90 -21.44 10.84 -2.60
N ASP A 91 -20.52 9.91 -2.77
CA ASP A 91 -19.16 9.98 -2.22
C ASP A 91 -19.19 10.23 -0.70
N VAL A 92 -20.05 9.50 0.02
CA VAL A 92 -20.21 9.67 1.47
C VAL A 92 -19.13 8.88 2.20
N PHE A 93 -18.32 9.59 2.97
CA PHE A 93 -17.28 9.02 3.81
C PHE A 93 -17.59 9.28 5.29
N PHE A 94 -17.60 8.21 6.09
CA PHE A 94 -17.63 8.29 7.55
C PHE A 94 -16.18 8.25 8.06
N LEU A 95 -15.76 9.30 8.76
CA LEU A 95 -14.36 9.46 9.15
C LEU A 95 -14.17 9.15 10.63
N THR A 96 -14.99 9.75 11.49
CA THR A 96 -14.89 9.59 12.95
C THR A 96 -16.29 9.43 13.55
N PRO A 97 -16.55 8.46 14.45
CA PRO A 97 -17.84 8.38 15.16
C PRO A 97 -17.99 9.55 16.15
N LEU A 98 -19.17 10.14 16.22
CA LEU A 98 -19.49 11.15 17.24
C LEU A 98 -19.96 10.45 18.52
N ALA A 99 -19.08 10.33 19.50
CA ALA A 99 -19.43 9.89 20.85
C ALA A 99 -19.70 11.11 21.75
N VAL A 100 -20.80 11.07 22.49
CA VAL A 100 -21.19 12.12 23.45
C VAL A 100 -21.12 11.51 24.85
N ALA A 101 -20.39 12.16 25.74
CA ALA A 101 -20.33 11.73 27.13
C ALA A 101 -21.68 11.99 27.82
N ASP A 102 -22.08 11.12 28.74
CA ASP A 102 -23.35 11.26 29.44
C ASP A 102 -23.43 12.62 30.17
N ASN A 103 -24.56 13.32 30.02
CA ASN A 103 -24.80 14.66 30.57
C ASN A 103 -23.86 15.76 30.06
N THR A 104 -23.25 15.57 28.88
CA THR A 104 -22.50 16.63 28.18
C THR A 104 -23.26 17.07 26.94
N GLU A 105 -23.11 18.36 26.59
CA GLU A 105 -23.63 18.92 25.35
C GLU A 105 -22.47 19.19 24.40
N VAL A 106 -22.55 18.66 23.18
CA VAL A 106 -21.53 18.81 22.15
C VAL A 106 -22.13 19.60 20.98
N PRO A 107 -21.59 20.80 20.65
CA PRO A 107 -22.00 21.51 19.46
C PRO A 107 -21.57 20.75 18.21
N VAL A 108 -22.48 20.68 17.25
CA VAL A 108 -22.30 20.08 15.93
C VAL A 108 -22.72 21.07 14.86
N ARG A 109 -21.98 21.13 13.76
CA ARG A 109 -22.33 21.93 12.60
C ARG A 109 -22.40 21.07 11.36
N THR A 110 -23.44 21.28 10.56
CA THR A 110 -23.55 20.77 9.19
C THR A 110 -23.32 21.94 8.23
N ILE A 111 -22.26 21.88 7.43
CA ILE A 111 -21.92 22.93 6.48
C ILE A 111 -22.32 22.46 5.10
N LEU A 112 -23.12 23.26 4.39
CA LEU A 112 -23.40 23.11 2.98
C LEU A 112 -22.67 24.18 2.19
N THR A 113 -21.89 23.76 1.20
CA THR A 113 -21.20 24.66 0.27
C THR A 113 -21.72 24.37 -1.14
N ARG A 114 -22.32 25.38 -1.77
CA ARG A 114 -22.86 25.26 -3.13
C ARG A 114 -21.80 25.67 -4.16
N ASP A 115 -21.49 24.78 -5.11
CA ASP A 115 -20.64 25.03 -6.26
C ASP A 115 -21.49 25.15 -7.55
N ALA A 116 -20.86 25.33 -8.72
CA ALA A 116 -21.52 25.57 -10.00
C ALA A 116 -22.42 24.42 -10.49
N GLU A 117 -22.20 23.17 -10.05
CA GLU A 117 -22.93 21.98 -10.53
C GLU A 117 -23.50 21.09 -9.39
N ASP A 118 -22.97 21.09 -8.17
CA ASP A 118 -23.46 20.28 -7.03
C ASP A 118 -23.28 20.98 -5.66
N CYS A 119 -23.76 20.36 -4.57
CA CYS A 119 -23.57 20.85 -3.20
C CYS A 119 -22.75 19.88 -2.36
N GLN A 120 -21.69 20.36 -1.72
CA GLN A 120 -20.88 19.56 -0.78
C GLN A 120 -21.39 19.75 0.64
N PHE A 121 -21.33 18.68 1.46
CA PHE A 121 -21.64 18.75 2.88
C PHE A 121 -20.49 18.23 3.77
N THR A 122 -20.32 18.86 4.92
CA THR A 122 -19.49 18.35 6.03
C THR A 122 -20.25 18.39 7.35
N ILE A 123 -20.02 17.41 8.22
CA ILE A 123 -20.62 17.36 9.57
C ILE A 123 -19.52 17.26 10.60
N GLU A 124 -19.42 18.27 11.45
CA GLU A 124 -18.31 18.44 12.39
C GLU A 124 -18.81 18.68 13.81
N SER A 125 -18.09 18.23 14.83
CA SER A 125 -18.39 18.52 16.24
C SER A 125 -17.24 19.26 16.93
N CYS A 126 -17.52 19.98 18.01
CA CYS A 126 -16.49 20.59 18.84
C CYS A 126 -16.75 20.27 20.33
N PRO A 127 -16.25 19.12 20.83
CA PRO A 127 -16.49 18.69 22.21
C PRO A 127 -15.95 19.66 23.28
N GLU A 128 -14.92 20.45 22.95
CA GLU A 128 -14.26 21.41 23.85
C GLU A 128 -14.62 22.88 23.53
N ALA A 129 -15.79 23.12 22.95
CA ALA A 129 -16.21 24.48 22.58
C ALA A 129 -16.25 25.44 23.80
N PRO A 130 -15.92 26.75 23.61
CA PRO A 130 -15.70 27.43 22.34
C PRO A 130 -14.26 27.45 21.82
N GLU A 131 -13.29 26.91 22.58
CA GLU A 131 -11.84 27.01 22.28
C GLU A 131 -11.28 25.74 21.60
N GLY A 132 -12.11 24.69 21.46
CA GLY A 132 -11.75 23.42 20.86
C GLY A 132 -11.71 23.37 19.33
N ARG A 133 -11.02 22.35 18.81
CA ARG A 133 -10.95 22.03 17.38
C ARG A 133 -12.22 21.35 16.89
N TRP A 134 -12.70 21.73 15.70
CA TRP A 134 -13.78 21.01 15.02
C TRP A 134 -13.27 19.68 14.45
N ILE A 135 -13.93 18.59 14.84
CA ILE A 135 -13.65 17.22 14.41
C ILE A 135 -14.64 16.86 13.31
N LEU A 136 -14.16 16.42 12.14
CA LEU A 136 -15.03 15.98 11.06
C LEU A 136 -15.48 14.53 11.25
N HIS A 137 -16.79 14.32 11.14
CA HIS A 137 -17.42 13.02 11.28
C HIS A 137 -17.86 12.43 9.94
N ALA A 138 -18.41 13.26 9.05
CA ALA A 138 -18.85 12.82 7.74
C ALA A 138 -18.69 13.93 6.69
N ARG A 139 -18.42 13.53 5.45
CA ARG A 139 -18.46 14.41 4.27
C ARG A 139 -19.06 13.68 3.07
N GLY A 140 -19.60 14.45 2.13
CA GLY A 140 -20.06 13.93 0.85
C GLY A 140 -20.62 15.03 -0.04
N ARG A 141 -21.25 14.60 -1.14
CA ARG A 141 -21.94 15.46 -2.09
C ARG A 141 -23.43 15.17 -2.06
N ILE A 142 -24.25 16.19 -2.24
CA ILE A 142 -25.69 16.10 -2.25
C ILE A 142 -26.28 17.00 -3.32
N ASP A 143 -27.19 16.47 -4.13
CA ASP A 143 -27.82 17.22 -5.21
C ASP A 143 -29.24 16.74 -5.53
N THR A 144 -29.99 17.48 -6.33
CA THR A 144 -31.29 17.03 -6.84
C THR A 144 -31.13 15.84 -7.78
N ALA A 145 -31.93 14.81 -7.59
CA ALA A 145 -32.00 13.64 -8.48
C ALA A 145 -33.17 13.82 -9.46
N ASP A 146 -32.90 13.75 -10.77
CA ASP A 146 -33.94 13.58 -11.81
C ASP A 146 -34.03 12.11 -12.23
N ILE A 147 -34.13 11.23 -11.23
CA ILE A 147 -34.20 9.78 -11.41
C ILE A 147 -35.55 9.30 -10.91
N LYS A 148 -36.26 8.57 -11.78
CA LYS A 148 -37.51 7.92 -11.40
C LYS A 148 -37.21 6.72 -10.52
N SER A 149 -37.95 6.63 -9.41
CA SER A 149 -38.00 5.45 -8.56
C SER A 149 -38.31 4.19 -9.38
N GLN A 150 -37.63 3.09 -9.09
CA GLN A 150 -37.93 1.80 -9.67
C GLN A 150 -39.04 1.09 -8.87
N ASP A 151 -40.01 0.51 -9.59
CA ASP A 151 -41.02 -0.38 -9.00
C ASP A 151 -40.51 -1.83 -8.99
N TYR A 152 -40.70 -2.50 -7.87
CA TYR A 152 -40.28 -3.88 -7.64
C TYR A 152 -41.50 -4.77 -7.38
N GLU A 153 -41.51 -5.98 -7.95
CA GLU A 153 -42.54 -6.98 -7.66
C GLU A 153 -42.31 -7.60 -6.27
N LEU A 154 -42.70 -6.87 -5.22
CA LEU A 154 -42.41 -7.22 -3.83
C LEU A 154 -42.90 -8.63 -3.45
N ASP A 155 -44.10 -9.02 -3.91
CA ASP A 155 -44.63 -10.37 -3.66
C ASP A 155 -43.80 -11.47 -4.34
N ALA A 156 -43.25 -11.21 -5.53
CA ALA A 156 -42.39 -12.16 -6.23
C ALA A 156 -41.05 -12.33 -5.49
N ILE A 157 -40.42 -11.22 -5.09
CA ILE A 157 -39.18 -11.22 -4.30
C ILE A 157 -39.40 -11.97 -2.98
N ARG A 158 -40.48 -11.64 -2.27
CA ARG A 158 -40.84 -12.28 -1.00
C ARG A 158 -41.08 -13.78 -1.15
N ASN A 159 -41.75 -14.22 -2.21
CA ASN A 159 -42.02 -15.64 -2.44
C ASN A 159 -40.75 -16.43 -2.83
N ALA A 160 -39.72 -15.77 -3.37
CA ALA A 160 -38.44 -16.37 -3.72
C ALA A 160 -37.49 -16.53 -2.51
N CYS A 161 -37.73 -15.83 -1.41
CA CYS A 161 -36.92 -15.92 -0.20
C CYS A 161 -37.29 -17.12 0.69
N ASP A 162 -36.28 -17.79 1.24
CA ASP A 162 -36.44 -18.77 2.32
C ASP A 162 -36.64 -18.05 3.67
N HIS A 163 -37.83 -18.18 4.24
CA HIS A 163 -38.24 -17.57 5.52
C HIS A 163 -37.96 -18.46 6.74
N SER A 164 -37.46 -19.69 6.54
CA SER A 164 -37.34 -20.69 7.62
C SER A 164 -36.18 -20.43 8.59
N ARG A 165 -35.25 -19.54 8.24
CA ARG A 165 -33.96 -19.39 8.93
C ARG A 165 -33.76 -18.10 9.71
N TYR A 166 -34.65 -17.10 9.58
CA TYR A 166 -34.32 -15.74 10.00
C TYR A 166 -35.50 -14.91 10.58
N GLY A 167 -35.87 -15.21 11.83
CA GLY A 167 -36.91 -14.49 12.57
C GLY A 167 -36.38 -13.41 13.52
N ARG A 168 -37.30 -12.63 14.13
CA ARG A 168 -36.99 -11.57 15.11
C ARG A 168 -36.11 -12.02 16.28
N GLU A 169 -36.32 -13.24 16.80
CA GLU A 169 -35.48 -13.78 17.88
C GLU A 169 -34.03 -13.99 17.43
N HIS A 170 -33.81 -14.41 16.20
CA HIS A 170 -32.47 -14.64 15.64
C HIS A 170 -31.72 -13.33 15.40
N TYR A 171 -32.44 -12.31 14.93
CA TYR A 171 -31.94 -10.95 14.80
C TYR A 171 -31.55 -10.35 16.17
N ASN A 172 -32.41 -10.53 17.18
CA ASN A 172 -32.18 -10.02 18.53
C ASN A 172 -31.04 -10.74 19.26
N ASN A 173 -30.94 -12.07 19.15
CA ASN A 173 -29.91 -12.86 19.83
C ASN A 173 -28.49 -12.56 19.35
N ARG A 174 -28.33 -12.11 18.10
CA ARG A 174 -27.00 -11.74 17.56
C ARG A 174 -26.62 -10.27 17.82
N ARG A 175 -27.56 -9.44 18.28
CA ARG A 175 -27.29 -8.09 18.79
C ARG A 175 -26.70 -8.10 20.21
N ASP A 176 -26.54 -9.25 20.87
CA ASP A 176 -26.11 -9.36 22.27
C ASP A 176 -24.59 -9.29 22.48
N SER A 177 -23.93 -8.34 21.80
CA SER A 177 -22.50 -8.06 21.91
C SER A 177 -22.27 -6.57 21.81
N GLN A 178 -21.72 -5.92 22.86
CA GLN A 178 -21.29 -4.51 22.99
C GLN A 178 -22.25 -3.36 22.55
N PHE A 179 -23.22 -3.57 21.67
CA PHE A 179 -24.22 -2.61 21.18
C PHE A 179 -25.50 -2.72 22.02
N ARG A 180 -26.04 -1.58 22.43
CA ARG A 180 -27.32 -1.47 23.14
C ARG A 180 -28.20 -0.50 22.40
N TYR A 181 -29.31 -1.01 21.91
CA TYR A 181 -30.29 -0.24 21.16
C TYR A 181 -31.57 -0.05 21.96
N GLY A 182 -32.20 1.11 21.82
CA GLY A 182 -33.47 1.45 22.47
C GLY A 182 -34.70 1.04 21.66
N PRO A 183 -35.91 1.34 22.17
CA PRO A 183 -37.17 0.88 21.61
C PRO A 183 -37.39 1.21 20.13
N ARG A 184 -36.86 2.33 19.61
CA ARG A 184 -37.00 2.68 18.18
C ARG A 184 -36.22 1.77 17.24
N TRP A 185 -35.19 1.09 17.73
CA TRP A 185 -34.40 0.11 16.98
C TRP A 185 -34.96 -1.32 17.05
N ASP A 186 -36.03 -1.54 17.82
CA ASP A 186 -36.82 -2.78 17.83
C ASP A 186 -37.86 -2.77 16.69
N SER A 187 -37.38 -2.44 15.49
CA SER A 187 -38.20 -2.27 14.28
C SER A 187 -38.14 -3.49 13.34
N TYR A 188 -37.34 -4.52 13.66
CA TYR A 188 -37.16 -5.68 12.79
C TYR A 188 -38.27 -6.73 13.02
N HIS A 189 -38.93 -7.17 11.95
CA HIS A 189 -40.00 -8.17 12.02
C HIS A 189 -39.57 -9.56 11.55
N TRP A 190 -39.17 -9.68 10.29
CA TRP A 190 -38.64 -10.93 9.71
C TRP A 190 -37.73 -10.63 8.52
N GLY A 191 -36.92 -11.61 8.14
CA GLY A 191 -36.15 -11.59 6.91
C GLY A 191 -36.12 -12.96 6.25
N GLY A 192 -35.85 -12.96 4.95
CA GLY A 192 -35.66 -14.16 4.17
C GLY A 192 -34.56 -13.96 3.14
N PHE A 193 -33.87 -15.04 2.79
CA PHE A 193 -32.75 -15.01 1.86
C PHE A 193 -33.00 -15.92 0.66
N SER A 194 -32.50 -15.52 -0.49
CA SER A 194 -32.48 -16.29 -1.74
C SER A 194 -31.06 -16.30 -2.30
N GLU A 195 -30.81 -17.06 -3.36
CA GLU A 195 -29.53 -17.02 -4.08
C GLU A 195 -29.24 -15.64 -4.69
N GLN A 196 -30.25 -14.81 -4.89
CA GLN A 196 -30.13 -13.48 -5.53
C GLN A 196 -29.99 -12.33 -4.54
N GLY A 197 -30.21 -12.56 -3.24
CA GLY A 197 -30.25 -11.49 -2.24
C GLY A 197 -31.13 -11.77 -1.02
N GLY A 198 -31.26 -10.78 -0.14
CA GLY A 198 -32.03 -10.85 1.10
C GLY A 198 -33.11 -9.78 1.19
N LEU A 199 -34.28 -10.13 1.71
CA LEU A 199 -35.41 -9.23 1.94
C LEU A 199 -35.77 -9.21 3.43
N SER A 200 -35.97 -8.03 4.01
CA SER A 200 -36.41 -7.87 5.41
C SER A 200 -37.59 -6.91 5.54
N TRP A 201 -38.54 -7.26 6.40
CA TRP A 201 -39.63 -6.39 6.84
C TRP A 201 -39.24 -5.62 8.10
N ILE A 202 -39.33 -4.29 8.02
CA ILE A 202 -39.01 -3.37 9.11
C ILE A 202 -40.21 -2.44 9.33
N GLU A 203 -40.63 -2.28 10.58
CA GLU A 203 -41.74 -1.41 10.95
C GLU A 203 -41.46 -0.70 12.27
N LEU A 204 -41.56 0.62 12.26
CA LEU A 204 -41.36 1.45 13.44
C LEU A 204 -42.47 1.17 14.47
N PRO A 205 -42.14 0.98 15.75
CA PRO A 205 -43.16 0.77 16.77
C PRO A 205 -44.15 1.92 16.82
N GLN A 206 -45.44 1.60 16.92
CA GLN A 206 -46.55 2.56 16.83
C GLN A 206 -46.43 3.73 17.83
N ALA A 207 -45.82 3.51 18.99
CA ALA A 207 -45.57 4.53 20.00
C ALA A 207 -44.69 5.69 19.49
N PHE A 208 -43.92 5.49 18.41
CA PHE A 208 -43.00 6.45 17.81
C PHE A 208 -43.42 6.91 16.41
N ALA A 209 -44.64 6.58 15.95
CA ALA A 209 -45.14 6.97 14.63
C ALA A 209 -45.13 8.51 14.39
N GLY A 210 -45.15 9.31 15.46
CA GLY A 210 -45.00 10.76 15.39
C GLY A 210 -43.66 11.23 14.83
N ASP A 211 -42.59 10.43 14.94
CA ASP A 211 -41.26 10.77 14.44
C ASP A 211 -41.25 10.86 12.91
N LEU A 212 -42.13 10.09 12.25
CA LEU A 212 -42.32 10.09 10.80
C LEU A 212 -42.96 11.38 10.29
N ALA A 213 -43.50 12.25 11.14
CA ALA A 213 -43.90 13.60 10.73
C ALA A 213 -42.68 14.48 10.45
N VAL A 214 -41.55 14.18 11.09
CA VAL A 214 -40.42 15.08 11.21
C VAL A 214 -39.21 14.60 10.41
N TYR A 215 -38.84 13.32 10.56
CA TYR A 215 -37.68 12.75 9.89
C TYR A 215 -38.02 12.30 8.46
N GLY A 216 -37.20 12.68 7.48
CA GLY A 216 -37.29 12.17 6.12
C GLY A 216 -36.73 10.75 6.02
N PHE A 217 -35.59 10.52 6.65
CA PHE A 217 -35.05 9.22 7.03
C PHE A 217 -35.13 9.06 8.53
N HIS A 218 -35.98 8.14 8.96
CA HIS A 218 -35.97 7.77 10.37
C HIS A 218 -34.66 7.03 10.68
N PRO A 219 -33.75 7.57 11.52
CA PRO A 219 -32.40 7.03 11.68
C PRO A 219 -32.37 5.56 12.11
N ALA A 220 -33.31 5.15 12.98
CA ALA A 220 -33.42 3.76 13.43
C ALA A 220 -33.96 2.80 12.38
N ILE A 221 -34.90 3.23 11.52
CA ILE A 221 -35.44 2.37 10.44
C ILE A 221 -34.34 2.13 9.42
N LEU A 222 -33.63 3.19 9.04
CA LEU A 222 -32.54 3.12 8.08
C LEU A 222 -31.39 2.25 8.63
N ASP A 223 -31.04 2.40 9.91
CA ASP A 223 -29.98 1.60 10.53
C ASP A 223 -30.34 0.11 10.57
N VAL A 224 -31.58 -0.23 10.95
CA VAL A 224 -32.07 -1.62 10.91
C VAL A 224 -32.12 -2.16 9.46
N ALA A 225 -32.44 -1.31 8.48
CA ALA A 225 -32.49 -1.68 7.07
C ALA A 225 -31.12 -2.04 6.48
N LEU A 226 -30.05 -1.46 7.02
CA LEU A 226 -28.67 -1.66 6.55
C LEU A 226 -27.98 -2.86 7.22
N VAL A 227 -28.38 -3.24 8.44
CA VAL A 227 -27.62 -4.16 9.31
C VAL A 227 -27.91 -5.66 9.10
N HIS A 228 -29.03 -6.05 8.46
CA HIS A 228 -29.49 -7.45 8.46
C HIS A 228 -28.61 -8.45 7.66
N MET A 229 -27.68 -7.97 6.82
CA MET A 229 -26.72 -8.84 6.09
C MET A 229 -25.52 -9.31 6.91
N GLY A 230 -25.02 -8.50 7.87
CA GLY A 230 -23.87 -8.88 8.71
C GLY A 230 -24.11 -10.14 9.53
N LEU A 231 -25.37 -10.57 9.59
CA LEU A 231 -25.81 -11.70 10.36
C LEU A 231 -26.07 -12.94 9.46
N ALA A 232 -26.41 -12.82 8.19
CA ALA A 232 -26.96 -13.94 7.42
C ALA A 232 -25.94 -14.95 6.88
N GLN A 233 -24.68 -14.56 6.65
CA GLN A 233 -23.75 -15.44 5.91
C GLN A 233 -22.44 -15.81 6.61
N THR A 234 -21.96 -15.12 7.65
CA THR A 234 -20.54 -15.28 8.06
C THR A 234 -20.28 -15.99 9.39
N GLY A 235 -21.30 -16.33 10.17
CA GLY A 235 -21.12 -17.19 11.36
C GLY A 235 -20.30 -16.60 12.53
N ALA A 236 -19.56 -15.50 12.36
CA ALA A 236 -18.93 -14.72 13.43
C ALA A 236 -18.42 -13.36 12.91
N GLY A 237 -18.84 -12.24 13.51
CA GLY A 237 -18.29 -10.90 13.25
C GLY A 237 -19.32 -9.76 13.34
N GLN A 238 -18.93 -8.61 13.89
CA GLN A 238 -19.69 -7.35 13.83
C GLN A 238 -19.24 -6.55 12.60
N TYR A 239 -20.16 -5.93 11.86
CA TYR A 239 -19.82 -5.16 10.65
C TYR A 239 -20.28 -3.72 10.80
N VAL A 240 -19.46 -2.77 10.34
CA VAL A 240 -19.78 -1.33 10.35
C VAL A 240 -19.77 -0.76 8.93
N PRO A 241 -20.66 0.21 8.63
CA PRO A 241 -20.60 0.98 7.39
C PRO A 241 -19.25 1.67 7.21
N PHE A 242 -18.65 1.53 6.04
CA PHE A 242 -17.39 2.17 5.66
C PHE A 242 -17.61 3.31 4.64
N GLY A 243 -18.57 3.15 3.73
CA GLY A 243 -18.89 4.19 2.74
C GLY A 243 -20.11 3.86 1.89
N TYR A 244 -20.60 4.88 1.17
CA TYR A 244 -21.64 4.73 0.14
C TYR A 244 -21.16 5.37 -1.15
N ARG A 245 -21.27 4.64 -2.27
CA ARG A 245 -20.99 5.20 -3.60
C ARG A 245 -22.10 6.17 -4.03
N ASN A 246 -23.35 5.71 -3.98
CA ASN A 246 -24.49 6.51 -4.38
C ASN A 246 -25.74 6.14 -3.54
N ILE A 247 -26.47 7.15 -3.05
CA ILE A 247 -27.76 7.00 -2.36
C ILE A 247 -28.76 7.90 -3.07
N THR A 248 -29.72 7.31 -3.77
CA THR A 248 -30.83 8.04 -4.39
C THR A 248 -32.06 7.94 -3.50
N VAL A 249 -32.72 9.07 -3.32
CA VAL A 249 -33.80 9.26 -2.35
C VAL A 249 -34.99 9.83 -3.09
N HIS A 250 -36.02 9.02 -3.28
CA HIS A 250 -37.18 9.41 -4.07
C HIS A 250 -38.31 10.01 -3.23
N GLY A 251 -38.30 9.81 -1.91
CA GLY A 251 -39.34 10.32 -1.03
C GLY A 251 -39.07 10.04 0.44
N LYS A 252 -40.07 10.38 1.27
CA LYS A 252 -40.04 10.15 2.71
C LYS A 252 -40.18 8.66 3.03
N VAL A 253 -39.34 8.16 3.92
CA VAL A 253 -39.38 6.76 4.37
C VAL A 253 -40.63 6.52 5.22
N PRO A 254 -41.56 5.62 4.81
CA PRO A 254 -42.75 5.33 5.61
C PRO A 254 -42.41 4.53 6.87
N GLY A 255 -43.36 4.45 7.80
CA GLY A 255 -43.17 3.71 9.05
C GLY A 255 -43.00 2.21 8.86
N ARG A 256 -43.44 1.66 7.73
CA ARG A 256 -43.25 0.28 7.32
C ARG A 256 -42.49 0.24 6.00
N VAL A 257 -41.38 -0.48 5.96
CA VAL A 257 -40.56 -0.64 4.76
C VAL A 257 -40.09 -2.08 4.57
N TYR A 258 -39.67 -2.36 3.34
CA TYR A 258 -39.00 -3.59 2.95
C TYR A 258 -37.59 -3.26 2.45
N SER A 259 -36.57 -3.82 3.11
CA SER A 259 -35.17 -3.67 2.72
C SER A 259 -34.75 -4.87 1.87
N TYR A 260 -34.45 -4.64 0.59
CA TYR A 260 -34.01 -5.64 -0.37
C TYR A 260 -32.53 -5.43 -0.75
N ILE A 261 -31.69 -6.41 -0.46
CA ILE A 261 -30.25 -6.35 -0.70
C ILE A 261 -29.87 -7.36 -1.76
N ARG A 262 -29.07 -6.92 -2.73
CA ARG A 262 -28.55 -7.73 -3.84
C ARG A 262 -27.04 -7.81 -3.78
N HIS A 263 -26.51 -9.00 -4.02
CA HIS A 263 -25.07 -9.21 -4.16
C HIS A 263 -24.60 -8.63 -5.50
N ARG A 264 -23.47 -7.92 -5.48
CA ARG A 264 -22.66 -7.78 -6.69
C ARG A 264 -21.82 -9.04 -6.83
N THR A 265 -21.94 -9.73 -7.95
CA THR A 265 -21.26 -11.00 -8.26
C THR A 265 -19.75 -10.79 -8.36
N GLU A 266 -19.05 -10.80 -7.22
CA GLU A 266 -17.59 -10.97 -7.10
C GLU A 266 -17.27 -11.28 -5.63
N HIS A 267 -17.45 -12.55 -5.24
CA HIS A 267 -17.01 -13.01 -3.92
C HIS A 267 -15.53 -13.45 -3.99
N THR A 268 -14.62 -12.56 -3.59
CA THR A 268 -13.28 -12.93 -3.18
C THR A 268 -13.32 -13.27 -1.70
N PHE A 269 -13.22 -14.56 -1.35
CA PHE A 269 -13.02 -14.94 0.06
C PHE A 269 -11.72 -14.29 0.57
N GLY A 270 -11.84 -13.32 1.50
CA GLY A 270 -10.69 -12.69 2.16
C GLY A 270 -10.67 -11.15 2.21
N SER A 271 -11.57 -10.43 1.55
CA SER A 271 -11.64 -8.96 1.71
C SER A 271 -12.30 -8.59 3.05
N LYS A 272 -11.65 -7.69 3.83
CA LYS A 272 -12.25 -7.12 5.05
C LYS A 272 -13.49 -6.26 4.75
N ILE A 273 -13.61 -5.77 3.52
CA ILE A 273 -14.71 -4.91 3.03
C ILE A 273 -15.61 -5.73 2.11
N MET A 274 -16.93 -5.66 2.34
CA MET A 274 -17.97 -6.24 1.49
C MET A 274 -18.81 -5.13 0.87
N GLU A 275 -19.23 -5.29 -0.38
CA GLU A 275 -20.02 -4.29 -1.11
C GLU A 275 -21.36 -4.87 -1.60
N PHE A 276 -22.45 -4.11 -1.46
CA PHE A 276 -23.80 -4.53 -1.84
C PHE A 276 -24.61 -3.39 -2.45
N ASP A 277 -25.63 -3.75 -3.24
CA ASP A 277 -26.68 -2.80 -3.63
C ASP A 277 -27.91 -3.05 -2.75
N LEU A 278 -28.54 -1.99 -2.24
CA LEU A 278 -29.66 -2.06 -1.30
C LEU A 278 -30.80 -1.14 -1.74
N THR A 279 -32.02 -1.64 -1.68
CA THR A 279 -33.22 -0.87 -1.98
C THR A 279 -34.19 -0.93 -0.81
N ILE A 280 -34.64 0.23 -0.33
CA ILE A 280 -35.71 0.36 0.67
C ILE A 280 -37.00 0.70 -0.07
N MET A 281 -38.00 -0.15 0.07
CA MET A 281 -39.28 -0.06 -0.64
C MET A 281 -40.45 0.16 0.33
N ASP A 282 -41.54 0.72 -0.16
CA ASP A 282 -42.82 0.76 0.55
C ASP A 282 -43.58 -0.59 0.45
N GLU A 283 -44.81 -0.64 0.98
CA GLU A 283 -45.65 -1.84 0.93
C GLU A 283 -46.23 -2.19 -0.45
N HIS A 284 -46.05 -1.31 -1.43
CA HIS A 284 -46.43 -1.54 -2.82
C HIS A 284 -45.23 -1.92 -3.70
N GLY A 285 -44.02 -1.95 -3.14
CA GLY A 285 -42.79 -2.28 -3.87
C GLY A 285 -42.15 -1.08 -4.57
N GLN A 286 -42.58 0.14 -4.28
CA GLN A 286 -41.98 1.35 -4.85
C GLN A 286 -40.65 1.65 -4.13
N GLY A 287 -39.56 1.81 -4.88
CA GLY A 287 -38.24 2.14 -4.34
C GLY A 287 -38.17 3.55 -3.76
N ILE A 288 -38.05 3.68 -2.43
CA ILE A 288 -37.99 4.96 -1.73
C ILE A 288 -36.55 5.43 -1.54
N VAL A 289 -35.64 4.49 -1.24
CA VAL A 289 -34.19 4.73 -1.14
C VAL A 289 -33.46 3.65 -1.90
N GLU A 290 -32.55 4.03 -2.79
CA GLU A 290 -31.71 3.13 -3.57
C GLU A 290 -30.24 3.44 -3.26
N ILE A 291 -29.54 2.46 -2.72
CA ILE A 291 -28.14 2.55 -2.33
C ILE A 291 -27.34 1.65 -3.26
N GLU A 292 -26.41 2.23 -3.99
CA GLU A 292 -25.45 1.51 -4.82
C GLU A 292 -24.09 1.52 -4.14
N GLY A 293 -23.41 0.37 -4.14
CA GLY A 293 -22.07 0.24 -3.59
C GLY A 293 -22.01 0.54 -2.08
N TYR A 294 -22.92 -0.02 -1.29
CA TYR A 294 -22.89 0.00 0.16
C TYR A 294 -21.72 -0.86 0.67
N GLN A 295 -20.71 -0.22 1.26
CA GLN A 295 -19.51 -0.89 1.74
C GLN A 295 -19.54 -1.07 3.26
N VAL A 296 -19.27 -2.30 3.73
CA VAL A 296 -19.18 -2.63 5.16
C VAL A 296 -17.87 -3.35 5.47
N THR A 297 -17.27 -3.06 6.62
CA THR A 297 -16.05 -3.73 7.08
C THR A 297 -16.30 -4.54 8.36
N ALA A 298 -15.60 -5.66 8.52
CA ALA A 298 -15.61 -6.43 9.78
C ALA A 298 -14.86 -5.68 10.90
N VAL A 299 -15.39 -5.71 12.11
CA VAL A 299 -14.85 -5.07 13.32
C VAL A 299 -14.51 -6.15 14.34
N THR A 300 -13.30 -6.08 14.91
CA THR A 300 -12.88 -6.96 16.01
C THR A 300 -13.31 -6.37 17.36
N ASN A 301 -13.57 -7.23 18.36
CA ASN A 301 -14.11 -6.83 19.68
C ASN A 301 -13.28 -5.74 20.43
N GLU A 302 -12.02 -5.50 20.05
CA GLU A 302 -11.15 -4.49 20.67
C GLU A 302 -11.39 -3.07 20.14
N GLN A 303 -11.80 -2.91 18.87
CA GLN A 303 -12.12 -1.60 18.28
C GLN A 303 -13.37 -0.95 18.89
N VAL A 304 -14.22 -1.76 19.53
CA VAL A 304 -15.48 -1.32 20.15
C VAL A 304 -15.27 -0.88 21.62
N SER A 305 -14.22 -1.39 22.28
CA SER A 305 -13.88 -1.07 23.69
C SER A 305 -12.75 -0.05 23.87
N GLY A 306 -12.04 0.33 22.80
CA GLY A 306 -10.90 1.26 22.82
C GLY A 306 -11.29 2.73 23.03
N GLY A 307 -11.67 3.07 24.26
CA GLY A 307 -11.94 4.44 24.65
C GLY A 307 -10.70 5.31 24.73
N GLY A 308 -10.72 6.47 24.07
CA GLY A 308 -9.77 7.58 24.28
C GLY A 308 -8.62 7.61 23.29
N GLU A 309 -7.67 6.68 23.38
CA GLU A 309 -6.39 6.79 22.67
C GLU A 309 -6.41 6.29 21.21
N ALA A 310 -7.29 5.34 20.86
CA ALA A 310 -7.44 4.89 19.48
C ALA A 310 -8.18 5.95 18.64
N ALA A 311 -9.17 6.63 19.23
CA ALA A 311 -9.84 7.76 18.60
C ALA A 311 -8.90 8.96 18.37
N GLU A 312 -7.96 9.22 19.29
CA GLU A 312 -6.91 10.26 19.16
C GLU A 312 -5.87 9.92 18.09
N LYS A 313 -5.48 8.65 17.93
CA LYS A 313 -4.52 8.24 16.89
C LYS A 313 -5.12 8.21 15.48
N THR A 314 -6.39 7.84 15.33
CA THR A 314 -7.08 7.95 14.04
C THR A 314 -7.43 9.41 13.70
N THR A 315 -7.77 10.25 14.69
CA THR A 315 -7.94 11.70 14.46
C THR A 315 -6.63 12.43 14.19
N ALA A 316 -5.47 12.01 14.70
CA ALA A 316 -4.19 12.63 14.31
C ALA A 316 -3.85 12.44 12.82
N VAL A 317 -4.21 11.29 12.25
CA VAL A 317 -4.00 10.97 10.82
C VAL A 317 -5.10 11.57 9.94
N GLN A 318 -6.36 11.62 10.40
CA GLN A 318 -7.47 12.23 9.63
C GLN A 318 -7.60 13.74 9.78
N ALA A 319 -7.10 14.35 10.86
CA ALA A 319 -7.12 15.79 11.04
C ALA A 319 -5.99 16.52 10.27
N ALA A 320 -5.04 15.79 9.69
CA ALA A 320 -4.09 16.31 8.71
C ALA A 320 -4.68 16.45 7.28
N LEU A 321 -5.88 15.89 7.04
CA LEU A 321 -6.52 15.84 5.71
C LEU A 321 -7.72 16.80 5.54
N LEU A 322 -7.99 17.69 6.51
CA LEU A 322 -9.28 18.40 6.61
C LEU A 322 -9.22 19.91 6.85
N THR A 323 -8.07 20.56 6.62
CA THR A 323 -8.02 22.02 6.56
C THR A 323 -7.52 22.50 5.21
N ALA A 324 -8.31 22.29 4.17
CA ALA A 324 -8.34 23.15 2.98
C ALA A 324 -9.54 22.75 2.09
N ASP A 325 -10.68 23.42 2.27
CA ASP A 325 -11.34 24.21 1.23
C ASP A 325 -12.74 24.63 1.71
N GLY A 326 -13.21 25.87 1.54
CA GLY A 326 -12.65 27.03 0.86
C GLY A 326 -13.39 28.30 1.35
N ASN A 327 -13.38 29.43 0.68
CA ASN A 327 -12.82 29.76 -0.61
C ASN A 327 -12.84 31.30 -0.68
N SER A 328 -11.69 31.96 -0.76
CA SER A 328 -11.62 33.30 -1.36
C SER A 328 -10.18 33.72 -1.62
N GLY A 329 -9.83 33.73 -2.91
CA GLY A 329 -8.66 34.40 -3.43
C GLY A 329 -7.42 33.53 -3.46
N ALA A 330 -6.98 33.21 -4.67
CA ALA A 330 -5.77 32.45 -4.95
C ALA A 330 -4.56 33.02 -4.19
N LEU A 331 -3.89 32.16 -3.40
CA LEU A 331 -2.52 32.39 -2.96
C LEU A 331 -1.60 31.92 -4.08
N THR A 332 -0.74 32.82 -4.52
CA THR A 332 0.21 32.61 -5.63
C THR A 332 1.44 31.82 -5.16
N PRO A 333 2.24 31.23 -6.09
CA PRO A 333 3.46 30.48 -5.76
C PRO A 333 4.48 31.26 -4.91
N GLU A 334 4.45 32.60 -4.93
CA GLU A 334 5.30 33.46 -4.12
C GLU A 334 4.81 33.59 -2.66
N GLU A 335 3.51 33.41 -2.39
CA GLU A 335 2.96 33.40 -1.02
C GLU A 335 3.09 32.02 -0.35
N GLY A 336 3.13 30.94 -1.14
CA GLY A 336 3.58 29.62 -0.69
C GLY A 336 5.05 29.61 -0.24
N LEU A 337 5.89 30.42 -0.90
CA LEU A 337 7.28 30.65 -0.48
C LEU A 337 7.38 31.51 0.78
N MET A 338 6.47 32.45 1.05
CA MET A 338 6.43 33.23 2.30
C MET A 338 5.96 32.41 3.52
N ILE A 339 5.08 31.43 3.34
CA ILE A 339 4.67 30.51 4.42
C ILE A 339 5.77 29.50 4.72
N LEU A 340 6.49 29.05 3.68
CA LEU A 340 7.73 28.27 3.85
C LEU A 340 8.80 29.10 4.56
N ASP A 341 8.94 30.40 4.24
CA ASP A 341 9.88 31.33 4.90
C ASP A 341 9.49 31.66 6.35
N ALA A 342 8.20 31.62 6.71
CA ALA A 342 7.70 31.77 8.09
C ALA A 342 7.84 30.49 8.94
N ALA A 343 7.77 29.31 8.32
CA ALA A 343 8.08 28.03 8.96
C ALA A 343 9.59 27.85 9.16
N LEU A 344 10.39 28.48 8.29
CA LEU A 344 11.83 28.56 8.45
C LEU A 344 12.19 29.65 9.52
N SER A 345 11.58 30.83 9.56
CA SER A 345 12.12 31.99 10.33
C SER A 345 11.83 32.13 11.85
N ALA A 346 11.92 31.09 12.68
CA ALA A 346 12.17 31.28 14.13
C ALA A 346 12.87 30.04 14.77
N ALA A 347 14.20 29.92 14.89
CA ALA A 347 15.28 30.90 14.80
C ALA A 347 16.49 30.35 13.98
N TYR A 348 16.81 31.07 12.90
CA TYR A 348 18.04 30.98 12.11
C TYR A 348 19.13 31.94 12.65
N PRO A 349 20.38 31.94 12.11
CA PRO A 349 20.67 32.93 11.04
C PRO A 349 21.61 32.38 9.94
N GLN A 350 21.56 32.81 8.67
CA GLN A 350 21.27 34.16 8.17
C GLN A 350 20.57 34.20 6.78
N VAL A 351 19.80 35.28 6.59
CA VAL A 351 18.99 35.79 5.44
C VAL A 351 19.64 37.08 4.88
N ILE A 352 19.33 37.58 3.65
CA ILE A 352 18.96 39.01 3.30
C ILE A 352 18.22 39.14 1.92
N VAL A 353 17.18 40.01 1.91
CA VAL A 353 16.10 40.43 0.96
C VAL A 353 16.57 41.44 -0.16
N SER A 354 15.95 41.56 -1.37
CA SER A 354 14.92 42.59 -1.72
C SER A 354 14.60 42.76 -3.24
N THR A 355 13.52 43.49 -3.48
CA THR A 355 12.47 43.55 -4.52
C THR A 355 12.68 44.45 -5.77
N VAL A 356 11.90 44.18 -6.84
CA VAL A 356 11.45 45.03 -7.99
C VAL A 356 12.35 45.16 -9.26
N ASP A 357 11.71 44.85 -10.41
CA ASP A 357 11.91 45.31 -11.81
C ASP A 357 13.33 45.24 -12.45
N LEU A 358 13.64 44.08 -13.05
CA LEU A 358 14.91 43.82 -13.77
C LEU A 358 14.97 44.35 -15.23
N PRO A 359 13.88 44.46 -16.01
CA PRO A 359 13.95 45.00 -17.37
C PRO A 359 14.54 46.42 -17.49
N ALA A 360 14.30 47.30 -16.50
CA ALA A 360 14.84 48.68 -16.53
C ALA A 360 16.32 48.80 -16.12
N ARG A 361 16.90 47.82 -15.41
CA ARG A 361 18.33 47.82 -14.99
C ARG A 361 19.26 47.11 -15.96
N VAL A 362 18.73 46.24 -16.81
CA VAL A 362 19.48 45.60 -17.91
C VAL A 362 19.91 46.64 -18.97
N GLU A 363 19.20 47.76 -19.10
CA GLU A 363 19.55 48.86 -20.01
C GLU A 363 20.69 49.76 -19.47
N ALA A 364 20.86 49.86 -18.14
CA ALA A 364 21.87 50.71 -17.50
C ALA A 364 23.27 50.06 -17.39
N TYR A 365 23.35 48.72 -17.25
CA TYR A 365 24.62 48.01 -17.08
C TYR A 365 25.39 47.77 -18.40
N ARG A 366 24.78 48.04 -19.56
CA ARG A 366 25.48 47.98 -20.86
C ARG A 366 26.53 49.08 -21.05
N ASN A 367 26.55 50.13 -20.22
CA ASN A 367 27.30 51.37 -20.55
C ASN A 367 28.57 51.68 -19.76
N GLU A 368 28.93 50.99 -18.68
CA GLU A 368 30.15 51.40 -17.95
C GLU A 368 31.02 50.19 -17.56
N LYS A 369 31.74 49.67 -18.56
CA LYS A 369 33.15 49.32 -18.33
C LYS A 369 33.86 50.60 -17.89
N VAL A 370 34.85 50.48 -17.01
CA VAL A 370 36.24 50.94 -17.22
C VAL A 370 36.93 51.14 -15.87
N ASN A 371 38.02 50.37 -15.68
CA ASN A 371 39.21 50.71 -14.88
C ASN A 371 39.10 50.69 -13.34
N LEU A 372 40.11 50.25 -12.57
CA LEU A 372 41.52 49.99 -12.83
C LEU A 372 42.09 49.11 -11.70
N TYR A 373 43.09 48.33 -12.06
CA TYR A 373 44.00 47.57 -11.20
C TYR A 373 44.63 48.39 -10.06
N GLN A 374 44.73 47.78 -8.87
CA GLN A 374 45.91 47.68 -7.99
C GLN A 374 45.46 47.00 -6.68
N ASP A 375 45.65 45.68 -6.56
CA ASP A 375 46.84 45.02 -5.99
C ASP A 375 46.90 45.12 -4.45
N ASN A 376 46.56 44.01 -3.79
CA ASN A 376 47.35 43.46 -2.69
C ASN A 376 46.77 42.12 -2.21
N GLY A 377 47.63 41.10 -2.18
CA GLY A 377 47.46 39.92 -1.32
C GLY A 377 46.87 38.71 -2.03
N GLY A 378 47.71 38.02 -2.80
CA GLY A 378 47.32 36.80 -3.51
C GLY A 378 47.32 35.52 -2.68
N SER A 379 46.90 34.48 -3.41
CA SER A 379 47.29 33.06 -3.30
C SER A 379 46.78 32.30 -2.07
N SER A 380 46.12 31.13 -2.18
CA SER A 380 45.86 30.26 -3.33
C SER A 380 44.51 29.56 -3.16
N ALA A 381 43.99 29.08 -4.29
CA ALA A 381 43.04 27.98 -4.32
C ALA A 381 43.53 26.79 -3.48
N ALA A 382 42.58 26.16 -2.80
CA ALA A 382 42.52 24.72 -2.62
C ALA A 382 41.07 24.36 -2.97
N GLU A 383 40.80 23.73 -4.11
CA GLU A 383 40.69 22.26 -4.18
C GLU A 383 39.93 21.72 -2.96
N VAL A 384 38.64 21.38 -3.13
CA VAL A 384 38.05 20.34 -2.28
C VAL A 384 38.62 19.01 -2.77
N ARG A 385 39.86 18.75 -2.37
CA ARG A 385 40.38 17.40 -2.21
C ARG A 385 39.59 16.74 -1.09
N ALA A 386 39.50 15.42 -1.14
CA ALA A 386 39.25 14.59 0.02
C ALA A 386 40.15 15.07 1.18
N SER A 387 39.58 15.79 2.14
CA SER A 387 40.20 15.98 3.44
C SER A 387 39.77 14.80 4.29
N GLY A 388 40.60 13.76 4.29
CA GLY A 388 40.57 12.79 5.36
C GLY A 388 40.72 13.49 6.71
N VAL A 389 39.87 13.08 7.65
CA VAL A 389 40.07 13.08 9.11
C VAL A 389 40.09 14.45 9.79
N ASN A 390 38.90 14.96 10.17
CA ASN A 390 38.49 15.21 11.57
C ASN A 390 37.09 15.87 11.60
N MET A 391 36.04 15.15 11.21
CA MET A 391 34.67 15.57 11.56
C MET A 391 34.45 15.28 13.05
N SER A 392 33.81 16.21 13.77
CA SER A 392 33.35 15.92 15.13
C SER A 392 32.24 14.86 15.09
N ALA A 393 31.95 14.21 16.22
CA ALA A 393 30.86 13.24 16.29
C ALA A 393 29.52 13.91 15.95
N GLU A 394 29.32 15.17 16.36
CA GLU A 394 28.12 15.95 16.06
C GLU A 394 27.99 16.29 14.57
N GLU A 395 29.10 16.63 13.90
CA GLU A 395 29.10 16.90 12.45
C GLU A 395 28.78 15.62 11.66
N LEU A 396 29.36 14.49 12.06
CA LEU A 396 29.10 13.21 11.42
C LEU A 396 27.67 12.73 11.67
N GLU A 397 27.16 12.94 12.89
CA GLU A 397 25.76 12.69 13.24
C GLU A 397 24.81 13.49 12.35
N HIS A 398 25.10 14.77 12.07
CA HIS A 398 24.29 15.57 11.18
C HIS A 398 24.25 15.02 9.75
N VAL A 399 25.39 14.57 9.22
CA VAL A 399 25.46 13.93 7.89
C VAL A 399 24.70 12.61 7.87
N ILE A 400 24.92 11.72 8.85
CA ILE A 400 24.24 10.43 8.92
C ILE A 400 22.73 10.62 9.11
N ARG A 401 22.30 11.60 9.93
CA ARG A 401 20.89 11.96 10.09
C ARG A 401 20.26 12.33 8.76
N SER A 402 20.89 13.19 7.98
CA SER A 402 20.38 13.59 6.66
C SER A 402 20.25 12.40 5.70
N ILE A 403 21.20 11.47 5.77
CA ILE A 403 21.16 10.23 4.98
C ILE A 403 20.01 9.33 5.45
N TRP A 404 19.82 9.14 6.76
CA TRP A 404 18.72 8.35 7.31
C TRP A 404 17.36 8.98 6.98
N GLN A 405 17.19 10.29 7.12
CA GLN A 405 15.96 11.00 6.76
C GLN A 405 15.60 10.74 5.29
N SER A 406 16.60 10.80 4.40
CA SER A 406 16.37 10.53 2.98
C SER A 406 16.09 9.07 2.63
N VAL A 407 16.65 8.10 3.36
CA VAL A 407 16.49 6.67 3.05
C VAL A 407 15.26 6.06 3.73
N LEU A 408 14.95 6.50 4.96
CA LEU A 408 13.84 6.00 5.76
C LEU A 408 12.54 6.78 5.52
N GLY A 409 12.62 7.98 4.95
CA GLY A 409 11.44 8.80 4.64
C GLY A 409 10.86 9.57 5.84
N HIS A 410 11.63 9.75 6.93
CA HIS A 410 11.20 10.50 8.12
C HIS A 410 11.79 11.91 8.14
N GLU A 411 10.97 12.94 8.32
CA GLU A 411 11.44 14.34 8.38
C GLU A 411 12.16 14.66 9.69
N GLN A 412 11.82 13.99 10.81
CA GLN A 412 12.47 14.16 12.10
C GLN A 412 13.09 12.84 12.56
N ILE A 413 14.41 12.82 12.72
CA ILE A 413 15.17 11.73 13.32
C ILE A 413 16.00 12.30 14.47
N SER A 414 15.69 11.85 15.67
CA SER A 414 16.38 12.21 16.92
C SER A 414 17.73 11.50 17.02
N SER A 415 18.62 12.06 17.83
CA SER A 415 19.96 11.49 18.06
C SER A 415 19.93 10.09 18.70
N ASP A 416 18.87 9.78 19.45
CA ASP A 416 18.69 8.51 20.16
C ASP A 416 17.78 7.52 19.42
N ASP A 417 17.40 7.83 18.17
CA ASP A 417 16.56 6.93 17.37
C ASP A 417 17.38 5.72 16.88
N ASP A 418 16.73 4.55 16.92
CA ASP A 418 17.24 3.29 16.41
C ASP A 418 16.86 3.11 14.92
N PHE A 419 17.84 2.72 14.10
CA PHE A 419 17.68 2.53 12.66
C PHE A 419 16.54 1.57 12.30
N PHE A 420 16.44 0.44 13.00
CA PHE A 420 15.48 -0.62 12.72
C PHE A 420 14.09 -0.28 13.27
N ASP A 421 14.01 0.51 14.35
CA ASP A 421 12.74 1.01 14.87
C ASP A 421 12.06 1.99 13.92
N LEU A 422 12.85 2.74 13.14
CA LEU A 422 12.37 3.65 12.10
C LEU A 422 11.99 2.95 10.78
N GLY A 423 11.93 1.61 10.77
CA GLY A 423 11.60 0.82 9.56
C GLY A 423 12.81 0.55 8.66
N GLY A 424 14.02 0.69 9.19
CA GLY A 424 15.25 0.23 8.53
C GLY A 424 15.28 -1.29 8.36
N ASP A 425 15.82 -1.75 7.24
CA ASP A 425 16.03 -3.17 6.93
C ASP A 425 17.42 -3.39 6.33
N SER A 426 17.76 -4.64 6.02
CA SER A 426 19.08 -5.02 5.50
C SER A 426 19.44 -4.31 4.19
N LEU A 427 18.48 -3.99 3.31
CA LEU A 427 18.75 -3.29 2.07
C LEU A 427 18.92 -1.79 2.29
N LYS A 428 18.11 -1.20 3.18
CA LYS A 428 18.27 0.19 3.60
C LYS A 428 19.63 0.41 4.28
N VAL A 429 20.11 -0.53 5.09
CA VAL A 429 21.48 -0.47 5.67
C VAL A 429 22.54 -0.36 4.56
N LEU A 430 22.46 -1.17 3.50
CA LEU A 430 23.41 -1.11 2.39
C LEU A 430 23.40 0.26 1.71
N THR A 431 22.20 0.79 1.47
CA THR A 431 22.02 2.12 0.86
C THR A 431 22.60 3.22 1.75
N VAL A 432 22.36 3.17 3.05
CA VAL A 432 22.90 4.12 4.02
C VAL A 432 24.42 4.03 4.09
N ALA A 433 24.98 2.82 4.17
CA ALA A 433 26.42 2.59 4.23
C ALA A 433 27.15 3.18 3.01
N GLU A 434 26.60 2.98 1.81
CA GLU A 434 27.17 3.53 0.57
C GLU A 434 27.04 5.06 0.49
N ARG A 435 25.92 5.65 0.93
CA ARG A 435 25.77 7.10 0.99
C ARG A 435 26.71 7.76 2.01
N ILE A 436 26.93 7.12 3.16
CA ILE A 436 27.94 7.58 4.12
C ILE A 436 29.32 7.47 3.47
N TYR A 437 29.61 6.36 2.80
CA TYR A 437 30.90 6.18 2.12
C TYR A 437 31.15 7.28 1.06
N GLN A 438 30.14 7.63 0.26
CA GLN A 438 30.20 8.73 -0.69
C GLN A 438 30.41 10.09 -0.02
N ALA A 439 29.73 10.36 1.10
CA ALA A 439 29.74 11.68 1.75
C ALA A 439 31.04 11.96 2.52
N VAL A 440 31.59 10.95 3.20
CA VAL A 440 32.72 11.13 4.13
C VAL A 440 33.95 10.27 3.82
N ASN A 441 33.92 9.49 2.74
CA ASN A 441 35.02 8.62 2.29
C ASN A 441 35.46 7.56 3.31
N ILE A 442 34.53 7.10 4.16
CA ILE A 442 34.74 6.05 5.15
C ILE A 442 33.84 4.87 4.81
N LYS A 443 34.44 3.71 4.52
CA LYS A 443 33.69 2.48 4.26
C LYS A 443 33.32 1.83 5.58
N ILE A 444 32.03 1.66 5.81
CA ILE A 444 31.50 1.07 7.04
C ILE A 444 31.01 -0.35 6.74
N PRO A 445 31.51 -1.37 7.45
CA PRO A 445 30.95 -2.72 7.34
C PRO A 445 29.48 -2.73 7.76
N VAL A 446 28.64 -3.44 7.00
CA VAL A 446 27.20 -3.58 7.27
C VAL A 446 26.94 -4.10 8.68
N SER A 447 27.78 -5.01 9.16
CA SER A 447 27.74 -5.55 10.52
C SER A 447 27.75 -4.48 11.62
N VAL A 448 28.37 -3.32 11.40
CA VAL A 448 28.40 -2.21 12.37
C VAL A 448 26.98 -1.71 12.66
N PHE A 449 26.11 -1.60 11.65
CA PHE A 449 24.73 -1.12 11.83
C PHE A 449 23.89 -2.05 12.69
N PHE A 450 24.28 -3.32 12.84
CA PHE A 450 23.60 -4.31 13.69
C PHE A 450 24.18 -4.40 15.11
N HIS A 451 25.33 -3.76 15.35
CA HIS A 451 25.97 -3.64 16.66
C HIS A 451 25.81 -2.23 17.25
N THR A 452 25.57 -1.24 16.40
CA THR A 452 25.45 0.16 16.75
C THR A 452 24.29 0.74 15.97
N THR A 453 23.10 0.52 16.50
CA THR A 453 21.82 0.77 15.84
C THR A 453 21.30 2.19 16.06
N VAL A 454 21.78 2.86 17.09
CA VAL A 454 21.36 4.22 17.48
C VAL A 454 22.22 5.26 16.78
N LEU A 455 21.59 6.32 16.25
CA LEU A 455 22.24 7.33 15.41
C LEU A 455 23.50 7.97 16.04
N ASN A 456 23.40 8.47 17.28
CA ASN A 456 24.53 9.13 17.95
C ASN A 456 25.68 8.17 18.30
N GLU A 457 25.38 6.91 18.59
CA GLU A 457 26.37 5.87 18.85
C GLU A 457 27.07 5.49 17.55
N LEU A 458 26.32 5.39 16.45
CA LEU A 458 26.85 5.08 15.13
C LEU A 458 27.81 6.17 14.67
N ALA A 459 27.43 7.44 14.82
CA ALA A 459 28.30 8.57 14.52
C ALA A 459 29.61 8.52 15.34
N ARG A 460 29.53 8.28 16.66
CA ARG A 460 30.73 8.12 17.50
C ARG A 460 31.59 6.92 17.09
N HIS A 461 30.97 5.80 16.72
CA HIS A 461 31.67 4.60 16.27
C HIS A 461 32.44 4.85 14.97
N ILE A 462 31.78 5.46 13.98
CA ILE A 462 32.40 5.79 12.69
C ILE A 462 33.51 6.83 12.88
N GLN A 463 33.29 7.83 13.75
CA GLN A 463 34.30 8.83 14.08
C GLN A 463 35.57 8.17 14.65
N ALA A 464 35.42 7.19 15.56
CA ALA A 464 36.53 6.44 16.12
C ALA A 464 37.22 5.52 15.09
N ALA A 465 36.50 5.09 14.05
CA ALA A 465 37.00 4.23 12.97
C ALA A 465 37.64 5.00 11.79
N CYS A 466 37.59 6.34 11.79
CA CYS A 466 38.10 7.26 10.75
C CYS A 466 39.58 7.09 10.32
N HIS A 467 40.33 6.18 10.94
CA HIS A 467 41.73 5.92 10.59
C HIS A 467 41.93 4.97 9.39
N THR A 468 40.85 4.43 8.83
CA THR A 468 40.89 3.58 7.62
C THR A 468 40.27 4.30 6.42
N THR A 469 41.05 5.16 5.76
CA THR A 469 40.64 5.80 4.50
C THR A 469 40.66 4.78 3.36
N ASN A 470 39.57 4.69 2.60
CA ASN A 470 39.55 3.93 1.36
C ASN A 470 38.98 4.87 0.29
N ASP A 471 39.70 5.14 -0.80
CA ASP A 471 39.24 6.12 -1.80
C ASP A 471 37.96 5.65 -2.50
N TYR A 472 36.83 6.31 -2.23
CA TYR A 472 35.59 6.16 -2.98
C TYR A 472 35.87 6.56 -4.44
N ALA A 473 35.68 5.62 -5.36
CA ALA A 473 35.96 5.82 -6.78
C ALA A 473 34.65 5.81 -7.57
N ALA A 474 34.17 7.02 -7.92
CA ALA A 474 32.96 7.21 -8.72
C ALA A 474 33.02 6.45 -10.06
N ILE A 475 31.86 5.96 -10.51
CA ILE A 475 31.74 5.28 -11.80
C ILE A 475 32.06 6.28 -12.92
N GLN A 476 32.97 5.88 -13.80
CA GLN A 476 33.36 6.70 -14.94
C GLN A 476 32.52 6.35 -16.15
N LYS A 477 32.24 7.36 -16.99
CA LYS A 477 31.57 7.13 -18.27
C LYS A 477 32.38 6.17 -19.15
N ALA A 478 31.69 5.23 -19.77
CA ALA A 478 32.25 4.38 -20.80
C ALA A 478 32.67 5.23 -22.00
N ALA A 479 33.76 4.82 -22.66
CA ALA A 479 34.15 5.44 -23.92
C ALA A 479 33.05 5.23 -24.97
N PRO A 480 32.74 6.24 -25.81
CA PRO A 480 31.77 6.07 -26.90
C PRO A 480 32.18 4.92 -27.83
N GLY A 481 31.25 4.01 -28.09
CA GLY A 481 31.46 2.83 -28.93
C GLY A 481 30.22 2.49 -29.73
N ALA A 482 30.39 1.75 -30.83
CA ALA A 482 29.27 1.26 -31.64
C ALA A 482 28.47 0.15 -30.91
N TYR A 483 29.11 -0.54 -29.97
CA TYR A 483 28.55 -1.58 -29.13
C TYR A 483 29.34 -1.68 -27.81
N TYR A 484 28.72 -2.25 -26.79
CA TYR A 484 29.25 -2.35 -25.43
C TYR A 484 29.20 -3.81 -24.92
N PRO A 485 30.08 -4.24 -24.01
CA PRO A 485 29.98 -5.56 -23.41
C PRO A 485 28.71 -5.70 -22.54
N LEU A 486 28.31 -6.93 -22.21
CA LEU A 486 27.23 -7.20 -21.24
C LEU A 486 27.78 -7.30 -19.81
N SER A 487 26.91 -7.02 -18.83
CA SER A 487 27.13 -7.43 -17.43
C SER A 487 26.96 -8.95 -17.27
N SER A 488 27.43 -9.51 -16.16
CA SER A 488 27.27 -10.96 -15.89
C SER A 488 25.79 -11.37 -15.83
N ALA A 489 24.95 -10.57 -15.16
CA ALA A 489 23.51 -10.80 -15.09
C ALA A 489 22.84 -10.76 -16.49
N GLN A 490 23.24 -9.83 -17.36
CA GLN A 490 22.72 -9.79 -18.73
C GLN A 490 23.17 -11.00 -19.54
N LYS A 491 24.42 -11.48 -19.38
CA LYS A 491 24.90 -12.69 -20.06
C LYS A 491 24.07 -13.92 -19.69
N ARG A 492 23.75 -14.08 -18.39
CA ARG A 492 22.85 -15.15 -17.92
C ARG A 492 21.51 -15.07 -18.63
N LEU A 493 20.85 -13.92 -18.57
CA LEU A 493 19.51 -13.75 -19.14
C LEU A 493 19.49 -13.94 -20.66
N TYR A 494 20.50 -13.45 -21.35
CA TYR A 494 20.66 -13.70 -22.79
C TYR A 494 20.79 -15.20 -23.07
N PHE A 495 21.65 -15.91 -22.33
CA PHE A 495 21.83 -17.34 -22.48
C PHE A 495 20.55 -18.13 -22.24
N HIS A 496 19.79 -17.82 -21.17
CA HIS A 496 18.49 -18.44 -20.90
C HIS A 496 17.48 -18.22 -22.03
N GLN A 497 17.37 -16.98 -22.54
CA GLN A 497 16.46 -16.71 -23.67
C GLN A 497 16.90 -17.45 -24.94
N GLN A 498 18.20 -17.61 -25.20
CA GLN A 498 18.67 -18.39 -26.36
C GLN A 498 18.39 -19.91 -26.21
N LEU A 499 18.41 -20.43 -24.98
CA LEU A 499 18.08 -21.84 -24.72
C LEU A 499 16.58 -22.12 -24.92
N GLN A 500 15.71 -21.18 -24.54
CA GLN A 500 14.26 -21.28 -24.70
C GLN A 500 13.71 -19.98 -25.31
N PRO A 501 13.80 -19.80 -26.64
CA PRO A 501 13.41 -18.56 -27.32
C PRO A 501 11.93 -18.17 -27.13
N ASP A 502 11.07 -19.16 -26.94
CA ASP A 502 9.63 -18.97 -26.71
C ASP A 502 9.27 -18.79 -25.22
N SER A 503 10.27 -18.69 -24.34
CA SER A 503 10.03 -18.48 -22.91
C SER A 503 9.67 -17.03 -22.62
N VAL A 504 8.71 -16.87 -21.72
CA VAL A 504 8.31 -15.60 -21.10
C VAL A 504 8.71 -15.54 -19.62
N ALA A 505 9.47 -16.52 -19.13
CA ALA A 505 9.82 -16.62 -17.72
C ALA A 505 10.58 -15.39 -17.19
N TYR A 506 11.30 -14.67 -18.06
CA TYR A 506 12.04 -13.44 -17.70
C TYR A 506 11.37 -12.16 -18.20
N ASN A 507 10.07 -12.22 -18.45
CA ASN A 507 9.24 -11.03 -18.59
C ASN A 507 8.86 -10.51 -17.19
N ILE A 508 8.88 -9.19 -17.00
CA ILE A 508 8.32 -8.51 -15.83
C ILE A 508 6.99 -7.92 -16.28
N LEU A 509 5.90 -8.56 -15.88
CA LEU A 509 4.54 -8.16 -16.22
C LEU A 509 3.90 -7.39 -15.04
N GLU A 510 3.45 -6.18 -15.32
CA GLU A 510 2.59 -5.39 -14.45
C GLU A 510 1.24 -5.13 -15.11
N ILE A 511 0.18 -5.33 -14.33
CA ILE A 511 -1.20 -5.11 -14.79
C ILE A 511 -1.86 -4.19 -13.79
N THR A 512 -2.36 -3.08 -14.28
CA THR A 512 -2.90 -1.98 -13.49
C THR A 512 -4.32 -1.68 -13.91
N SER A 513 -5.26 -1.72 -12.96
CA SER A 513 -6.59 -1.14 -13.11
C SER A 513 -6.47 0.38 -13.15
N VAL A 514 -7.10 1.00 -14.14
CA VAL A 514 -7.01 2.43 -14.40
C VAL A 514 -8.43 3.01 -14.43
N GLU A 515 -8.71 3.93 -13.51
CA GLU A 515 -9.99 4.63 -13.43
C GLU A 515 -9.81 6.13 -13.63
N GLY A 516 -10.65 6.74 -14.48
CA GLY A 516 -10.65 8.17 -14.74
C GLY A 516 -10.35 8.54 -16.20
N ASN A 517 -10.05 9.82 -16.43
CA ASN A 517 -9.84 10.38 -17.77
C ASN A 517 -8.40 10.18 -18.24
N LEU A 518 -8.07 8.96 -18.66
CA LEU A 518 -6.79 8.67 -19.31
C LEU A 518 -6.72 9.34 -20.68
N ASP A 519 -5.68 10.16 -20.92
CA ASP A 519 -5.37 10.78 -22.21
C ASP A 519 -4.35 9.91 -22.96
N PRO A 520 -4.76 9.19 -24.03
CA PRO A 520 -3.87 8.33 -24.79
C PRO A 520 -2.70 9.07 -25.44
N GLY A 521 -2.90 10.32 -25.85
CA GLY A 521 -1.87 11.12 -26.52
C GLY A 521 -0.79 11.57 -25.54
N LYS A 522 -1.19 12.00 -24.34
CA LYS A 522 -0.24 12.27 -23.24
C LYS A 522 0.51 11.02 -22.84
N LEU A 523 -0.17 9.88 -22.74
CA LEU A 523 0.45 8.61 -22.37
C LEU A 523 1.50 8.17 -23.40
N GLN A 524 1.17 8.19 -24.69
CA GLN A 524 2.12 7.89 -25.77
C GLN A 524 3.36 8.81 -25.69
N ASN A 525 3.15 10.12 -25.58
CA ASN A 525 4.25 11.09 -25.48
C ASN A 525 5.10 10.86 -24.21
N ALA A 526 4.48 10.45 -23.11
CA ALA A 526 5.19 10.15 -21.87
C ALA A 526 6.14 8.95 -22.03
N PHE A 527 5.69 7.88 -22.70
CA PHE A 527 6.54 6.75 -23.06
C PHE A 527 7.65 7.12 -24.05
N ASP A 528 7.35 7.91 -25.08
CA ASP A 528 8.35 8.35 -26.06
C ASP A 528 9.50 9.11 -25.37
N LEU A 529 9.16 10.01 -24.43
CA LEU A 529 10.13 10.74 -23.62
C LEU A 529 10.90 9.83 -22.67
N LEU A 530 10.23 8.87 -22.02
CA LEU A 530 10.86 7.92 -21.09
C LEU A 530 11.87 7.01 -21.83
N ILE A 531 11.50 6.49 -22.99
CA ILE A 531 12.37 5.66 -23.85
C ILE A 531 13.55 6.48 -24.37
N GLN A 532 13.33 7.73 -24.78
CA GLN A 532 14.43 8.60 -25.22
C GLN A 532 15.38 8.97 -24.07
N ARG A 533 14.86 9.09 -22.85
CA ARG A 533 15.60 9.45 -21.65
C ARG A 533 16.51 8.32 -21.17
N HIS A 534 16.04 7.08 -21.16
CA HIS A 534 16.82 5.92 -20.69
C HIS A 534 17.39 5.12 -21.85
N ALA A 535 18.71 5.18 -22.06
CA ALA A 535 19.37 4.43 -23.13
C ALA A 535 19.09 2.91 -23.08
N VAL A 536 18.96 2.33 -21.89
CA VAL A 536 18.70 0.89 -21.71
C VAL A 536 17.36 0.45 -22.34
N LEU A 537 16.36 1.33 -22.42
CA LEU A 537 15.07 1.05 -23.07
C LEU A 537 15.18 1.01 -24.60
N ARG A 538 16.27 1.57 -25.15
CA ARG A 538 16.60 1.58 -26.59
C ARG A 538 17.77 0.64 -26.90
N THR A 539 18.06 -0.32 -26.01
CA THR A 539 19.17 -1.26 -26.18
C THR A 539 18.68 -2.59 -26.73
N SER A 540 19.40 -3.12 -27.73
CA SER A 540 19.28 -4.50 -28.18
C SER A 540 20.57 -5.30 -27.91
N PHE A 541 20.49 -6.62 -28.04
CA PHE A 541 21.57 -7.56 -27.76
C PHE A 541 21.85 -8.43 -28.96
N ASP A 542 23.09 -8.43 -29.45
CA ASP A 542 23.49 -9.22 -30.62
C ASP A 542 24.87 -9.84 -30.43
N VAL A 543 25.30 -10.68 -31.37
CA VAL A 543 26.62 -11.32 -31.37
C VAL A 543 27.50 -10.67 -32.43
N ILE A 544 28.56 -9.97 -32.00
CA ILE A 544 29.56 -9.38 -32.88
C ILE A 544 30.92 -10.02 -32.59
N ASN A 545 31.56 -10.58 -33.63
CA ASN A 545 32.86 -11.28 -33.51
C ASN A 545 32.87 -12.42 -32.48
N GLY A 546 31.73 -13.10 -32.28
CA GLY A 546 31.61 -14.20 -31.31
C GLY A 546 31.39 -13.76 -29.87
N GLU A 547 31.31 -12.45 -29.61
CA GLU A 547 30.96 -11.90 -28.29
C GLU A 547 29.54 -11.35 -28.32
N ILE A 548 28.77 -11.61 -27.26
CA ILE A 548 27.47 -10.98 -27.07
C ILE A 548 27.70 -9.54 -26.63
N VAL A 549 27.02 -8.59 -27.26
CA VAL A 549 27.19 -7.15 -27.06
C VAL A 549 25.84 -6.44 -26.94
N GLN A 550 25.84 -5.29 -26.26
CA GLN A 550 24.75 -4.33 -26.17
C GLN A 550 24.89 -3.30 -27.30
N ILE A 551 23.80 -2.98 -27.98
CA ILE A 551 23.74 -1.95 -29.03
C ILE A 551 22.69 -0.93 -28.61
N ILE A 552 23.11 0.31 -28.36
CA ILE A 552 22.20 1.42 -28.02
C ILE A 552 21.78 2.10 -29.32
N HIS A 553 20.49 2.09 -29.61
CA HIS A 553 19.94 2.77 -30.80
C HIS A 553 19.67 4.24 -30.50
N ASP A 554 19.78 5.13 -31.50
CA ASP A 554 19.45 6.56 -31.34
C ASP A 554 17.95 6.80 -31.10
N ARG A 555 17.10 5.93 -31.65
CA ARG A 555 15.65 5.92 -31.46
C ARG A 555 15.15 4.49 -31.49
N ALA A 556 14.08 4.21 -30.75
CA ALA A 556 13.36 2.95 -30.83
C ALA A 556 11.90 3.28 -31.17
N ALA A 557 11.34 2.60 -32.17
CA ALA A 557 9.93 2.78 -32.52
C ALA A 557 9.07 2.12 -31.44
N PHE A 558 8.15 2.88 -30.85
CA PHE A 558 7.29 2.41 -29.78
C PHE A 558 5.88 2.93 -29.96
N GLN A 559 4.89 2.09 -29.66
CA GLN A 559 3.48 2.45 -29.71
C GLN A 559 2.77 1.81 -28.54
N VAL A 560 1.98 2.61 -27.81
CA VAL A 560 1.01 2.10 -26.86
C VAL A 560 -0.15 1.48 -27.63
N GLU A 561 -0.35 0.18 -27.47
CA GLU A 561 -1.49 -0.50 -28.11
C GLU A 561 -2.78 -0.13 -27.37
N HIS A 562 -3.84 0.17 -28.12
CA HIS A 562 -5.15 0.46 -27.55
C HIS A 562 -6.17 -0.53 -28.09
N VAL A 563 -6.90 -1.20 -27.20
CA VAL A 563 -7.99 -2.11 -27.54
C VAL A 563 -9.22 -1.77 -26.71
N THR A 564 -10.40 -2.06 -27.25
CA THR A 564 -11.67 -1.94 -26.52
C THR A 564 -12.33 -3.30 -26.53
N VAL A 565 -12.64 -3.81 -25.35
CA VAL A 565 -13.26 -5.12 -25.14
C VAL A 565 -14.36 -4.99 -24.09
N LYS A 566 -15.21 -6.01 -23.96
CA LYS A 566 -16.16 -6.07 -22.85
C LYS A 566 -15.45 -6.46 -21.55
N GLU A 567 -16.05 -6.15 -20.40
CA GLU A 567 -15.46 -6.42 -19.09
C GLU A 567 -15.16 -7.91 -18.86
N ASP A 568 -16.00 -8.81 -19.40
CA ASP A 568 -15.83 -10.27 -19.35
C ASP A 568 -14.76 -10.83 -20.31
N GLU A 569 -14.26 -10.01 -21.25
CA GLU A 569 -13.21 -10.38 -22.21
C GLU A 569 -11.81 -9.91 -21.77
N VAL A 570 -11.72 -9.12 -20.69
CA VAL A 570 -10.45 -8.52 -20.23
C VAL A 570 -9.44 -9.59 -19.85
N ASP A 571 -9.83 -10.59 -19.05
CA ASP A 571 -8.94 -11.66 -18.60
C ASP A 571 -8.28 -12.39 -19.78
N GLN A 572 -9.05 -12.65 -20.84
CA GLN A 572 -8.52 -13.29 -22.04
C GLN A 572 -7.45 -12.44 -22.74
N VAL A 573 -7.63 -11.11 -22.77
CA VAL A 573 -6.63 -10.19 -23.35
C VAL A 573 -5.37 -10.15 -22.47
N VAL A 574 -5.55 -10.15 -21.16
CA VAL A 574 -4.45 -10.17 -20.18
C VAL A 574 -3.63 -11.44 -20.33
N GLU A 575 -4.27 -12.61 -20.37
CA GLU A 575 -3.60 -13.92 -20.54
C GLU A 575 -2.80 -14.02 -21.85
N GLN A 576 -3.28 -13.37 -22.92
CA GLN A 576 -2.61 -13.38 -24.23
C GLN A 576 -1.53 -12.31 -24.39
N PHE A 577 -1.44 -11.35 -23.47
CA PHE A 577 -0.54 -10.21 -23.60
C PHE A 577 0.93 -10.58 -23.44
N MET A 578 1.23 -11.50 -22.52
CA MET A 578 2.60 -11.94 -22.28
C MET A 578 3.10 -12.77 -23.46
N GLN A 579 4.15 -12.28 -24.12
CA GLN A 579 4.75 -12.90 -25.30
C GLN A 579 6.28 -12.89 -25.22
N PRO A 580 7.00 -13.83 -25.86
CA PRO A 580 8.46 -13.85 -25.82
C PRO A 580 9.07 -12.61 -26.48
N PHE A 581 10.19 -12.12 -25.96
CA PHE A 581 10.92 -11.00 -26.57
C PHE A 581 12.05 -11.50 -27.49
N ASP A 582 12.18 -10.88 -28.66
CA ASP A 582 13.41 -10.98 -29.44
C ASP A 582 14.42 -9.94 -28.92
N LEU A 583 15.45 -10.42 -28.22
CA LEU A 583 16.49 -9.57 -27.62
C LEU A 583 17.28 -8.75 -28.64
N ARG A 584 17.21 -9.09 -29.94
CA ARG A 584 17.88 -8.35 -31.02
C ARG A 584 17.11 -7.11 -31.47
N SER A 585 15.88 -6.95 -31.01
CA SER A 585 14.96 -5.91 -31.49
C SER A 585 14.51 -5.00 -30.34
N ALA A 586 15.04 -3.77 -30.29
CA ALA A 586 14.61 -2.76 -29.32
C ALA A 586 13.32 -2.04 -29.77
N PRO A 587 12.44 -1.59 -28.84
CA PRO A 587 12.58 -1.68 -27.39
C PRO A 587 12.11 -3.03 -26.84
N LEU A 588 12.72 -3.51 -25.74
CA LEU A 588 12.28 -4.73 -25.04
C LEU A 588 11.19 -4.44 -24.00
N LEU A 589 10.21 -3.63 -24.42
CA LEU A 589 9.10 -3.11 -23.63
C LEU A 589 7.83 -3.12 -24.49
N ARG A 590 6.70 -3.54 -23.92
CA ARG A 590 5.36 -3.51 -24.53
C ARG A 590 4.36 -2.92 -23.58
N VAL A 591 3.41 -2.16 -24.13
CA VAL A 591 2.31 -1.57 -23.35
C VAL A 591 1.01 -1.67 -24.12
N LYS A 592 -0.04 -2.09 -23.44
CA LYS A 592 -1.40 -2.16 -23.96
C LYS A 592 -2.39 -1.55 -22.97
N ILE A 593 -3.26 -0.69 -23.47
CA ILE A 593 -4.38 -0.12 -22.73
C ILE A 593 -5.67 -0.76 -23.25
N VAL A 594 -6.31 -1.52 -22.37
CA VAL A 594 -7.57 -2.22 -22.61
C VAL A 594 -8.70 -1.39 -22.04
N ARG A 595 -9.51 -0.75 -22.88
CA ARG A 595 -10.72 -0.05 -22.43
C ARG A 595 -11.84 -1.07 -22.23
N CYS A 596 -12.34 -1.19 -21.01
CA CYS A 596 -13.43 -2.11 -20.63
C CYS A 596 -14.72 -1.39 -20.21
N GLY A 597 -14.71 -0.06 -20.11
CA GLY A 597 -15.90 0.72 -19.76
C GLY A 597 -15.75 2.22 -20.03
N MET A 598 -16.70 3.00 -19.49
CA MET A 598 -16.58 4.45 -19.45
C MET A 598 -15.57 4.82 -18.36
N GLN A 599 -14.44 5.42 -18.75
CA GLN A 599 -13.34 5.78 -17.84
C GLN A 599 -12.75 4.59 -17.05
N LYS A 600 -12.96 3.36 -17.53
CA LYS A 600 -12.35 2.14 -16.99
C LYS A 600 -11.41 1.55 -18.03
N TYR A 601 -10.16 1.35 -17.63
CA TYR A 601 -9.14 0.71 -18.44
C TYR A 601 -8.33 -0.29 -17.62
N VAL A 602 -7.69 -1.22 -18.32
CA VAL A 602 -6.64 -2.07 -17.77
C VAL A 602 -5.37 -1.79 -18.56
N TRP A 603 -4.33 -1.36 -17.86
CA TRP A 603 -3.01 -1.12 -18.41
C TRP A 603 -2.14 -2.35 -18.20
N LEU A 604 -1.73 -2.96 -19.32
CA LEU A 604 -0.78 -4.06 -19.38
C LEU A 604 0.60 -3.52 -19.74
N PHE A 605 1.59 -3.79 -18.92
CA PHE A 605 2.98 -3.37 -19.08
C PHE A 605 3.88 -4.61 -18.99
N ASP A 606 4.67 -4.87 -20.02
CA ASP A 606 5.57 -6.02 -20.07
C ASP A 606 6.97 -5.57 -20.51
N ILE A 607 7.99 -5.85 -19.70
CA ILE A 607 9.38 -5.48 -19.96
C ILE A 607 10.30 -6.68 -19.74
N HIS A 608 11.30 -6.88 -20.60
CA HIS A 608 12.24 -7.98 -20.41
C HIS A 608 13.24 -7.69 -19.28
N HIS A 609 13.46 -8.66 -18.39
CA HIS A 609 14.31 -8.53 -17.19
C HIS A 609 15.80 -8.23 -17.51
N ILE A 610 16.23 -8.38 -18.77
CA ILE A 610 17.60 -8.04 -19.21
C ILE A 610 17.89 -6.53 -19.23
N ILE A 611 16.84 -5.70 -19.31
CA ILE A 611 16.95 -4.22 -19.33
C ILE A 611 16.39 -3.55 -18.07
N ALA A 612 15.75 -4.31 -17.17
CA ALA A 612 15.18 -3.78 -15.94
C ALA A 612 15.11 -4.85 -14.85
N ASP A 613 15.24 -4.44 -13.60
CA ASP A 613 14.82 -5.17 -12.41
C ASP A 613 13.60 -4.50 -11.75
N ASN A 614 13.06 -5.09 -10.68
CA ASN A 614 11.85 -4.57 -10.02
C ASN A 614 12.00 -3.10 -9.58
N LEU A 615 13.16 -2.72 -9.02
CA LEU A 615 13.43 -1.33 -8.63
C LEU A 615 13.49 -0.41 -9.86
N SER A 616 14.05 -0.88 -10.98
CA SER A 616 14.02 -0.14 -12.24
C SER A 616 12.59 0.12 -12.72
N VAL A 617 11.68 -0.85 -12.57
CA VAL A 617 10.27 -0.67 -12.96
C VAL A 617 9.60 0.40 -12.10
N GLU A 618 9.85 0.42 -10.79
CA GLU A 618 9.35 1.49 -9.90
C GLU A 618 9.91 2.88 -10.26
N ILE A 619 11.21 2.97 -10.59
CA ILE A 619 11.82 4.22 -11.09
C ILE A 619 11.13 4.67 -12.38
N LEU A 620 10.96 3.76 -13.34
CA LEU A 620 10.32 4.04 -14.62
C LEU A 620 8.87 4.50 -14.43
N LYS A 621 8.11 3.84 -13.55
CA LYS A 621 6.72 4.19 -13.23
C LYS A 621 6.63 5.58 -12.59
N GLY A 622 7.48 5.88 -11.61
CA GLY A 622 7.54 7.20 -10.97
C GLY A 622 7.90 8.32 -11.95
N GLU A 623 8.87 8.09 -12.85
CA GLU A 623 9.21 9.05 -13.89
C GLU A 623 8.09 9.20 -14.94
N LEU A 624 7.45 8.10 -15.35
CA LEU A 624 6.36 8.11 -16.32
C LEU A 624 5.18 8.96 -15.82
N ILE A 625 4.79 8.80 -14.55
CA ILE A 625 3.73 9.61 -13.91
C ILE A 625 4.11 11.10 -13.93
N ARG A 626 5.34 11.45 -13.56
CA ARG A 626 5.82 12.85 -13.59
C ARG A 626 5.82 13.42 -15.01
N ILE A 627 6.25 12.64 -16.01
CA ILE A 627 6.27 13.07 -17.40
C ILE A 627 4.84 13.31 -17.90
N TYR A 628 3.92 12.37 -17.63
CA TYR A 628 2.51 12.49 -17.99
C TYR A 628 1.88 13.76 -17.38
N ASN A 629 2.22 14.07 -16.12
CA ASN A 629 1.76 15.27 -15.41
C ASN A 629 2.43 16.58 -15.89
N GLY A 630 3.26 16.55 -16.94
CA GLY A 630 3.93 17.74 -17.49
C GLY A 630 5.15 18.20 -16.68
N GLN A 631 5.65 17.38 -15.75
CA GLN A 631 6.74 17.71 -14.82
C GLN A 631 8.11 17.18 -15.30
N ALA A 632 8.25 16.82 -16.58
CA ALA A 632 9.49 16.25 -17.12
C ALA A 632 10.75 17.12 -16.85
N ARG A 633 10.60 18.45 -16.76
CA ARG A 633 11.71 19.39 -16.45
C ARG A 633 12.21 19.31 -14.99
N GLN A 634 11.44 18.70 -14.10
CA GLN A 634 11.79 18.52 -12.68
C GLN A 634 12.57 17.22 -12.44
N LEU A 635 12.70 16.35 -13.45
CA LEU A 635 13.48 15.13 -13.35
C LEU A 635 14.97 15.45 -13.30
N LYS A 636 15.71 14.77 -12.42
CA LYS A 636 17.17 14.89 -12.32
C LYS A 636 17.82 14.53 -13.68
N PRO A 637 18.93 15.17 -14.08
CA PRO A 637 19.66 14.74 -15.27
C PRO A 637 20.26 13.35 -15.08
N ILE A 638 20.22 12.52 -16.13
CA ILE A 638 20.92 11.23 -16.14
C ILE A 638 22.41 11.51 -16.40
N LEU A 639 23.23 11.27 -15.38
CA LEU A 639 24.67 11.50 -15.45
C LEU A 639 25.43 10.26 -15.92
N LEU A 640 24.92 9.07 -15.59
CA LEU A 640 25.49 7.78 -15.93
C LEU A 640 24.39 6.87 -16.48
N GLU A 641 24.75 6.07 -17.47
CA GLU A 641 23.88 5.08 -18.09
C GLU A 641 24.32 3.66 -17.71
N TYR A 642 23.45 2.67 -17.93
CA TYR A 642 23.74 1.29 -17.55
C TYR A 642 25.05 0.74 -18.15
N VAL A 643 25.40 1.15 -19.38
CA VAL A 643 26.67 0.76 -20.01
C VAL A 643 27.91 1.28 -19.28
N ASP A 644 27.81 2.39 -18.56
CA ASP A 644 28.89 2.93 -17.73
C ASP A 644 29.15 2.00 -16.54
N PHE A 645 28.08 1.54 -15.89
CA PHE A 645 28.14 0.52 -14.84
C PHE A 645 28.74 -0.78 -15.37
N VAL A 646 28.32 -1.26 -16.54
CA VAL A 646 28.85 -2.51 -17.11
C VAL A 646 30.36 -2.39 -17.40
N GLY A 647 30.80 -1.26 -17.97
CA GLY A 647 32.21 -1.00 -18.20
C GLY A 647 33.02 -1.00 -16.89
N TRP A 648 32.50 -0.32 -15.87
CA TRP A 648 33.11 -0.30 -14.54
C TRP A 648 33.16 -1.68 -13.87
N GLN A 649 32.05 -2.44 -13.88
CA GLN A 649 31.95 -3.76 -13.24
C GLN A 649 32.94 -4.75 -13.87
N ASN A 650 32.98 -4.79 -15.21
CA ASN A 650 33.91 -5.65 -15.94
C ASN A 650 35.37 -5.28 -15.63
N GLU A 651 35.68 -3.99 -15.46
CA GLU A 651 37.01 -3.56 -15.05
C GLU A 651 37.36 -4.00 -13.62
N GLN A 652 36.42 -3.91 -12.68
CA GLN A 652 36.64 -4.37 -11.30
C GLN A 652 36.90 -5.89 -11.25
N ILE A 653 36.12 -6.67 -12.02
CA ILE A 653 36.29 -8.12 -12.15
C ILE A 653 37.66 -8.44 -12.75
N ARG A 654 38.04 -7.77 -13.85
CA ARG A 654 39.34 -7.98 -14.52
C ARG A 654 40.53 -7.67 -13.61
N ARG A 655 40.40 -6.69 -12.72
CA ARG A 655 41.42 -6.34 -11.71
C ARG A 655 41.44 -7.28 -10.49
N GLY A 656 40.54 -8.26 -10.43
CA GLY A 656 40.45 -9.20 -9.32
C GLY A 656 39.91 -8.60 -8.02
N LYS A 657 39.17 -7.47 -8.09
CA LYS A 657 38.69 -6.75 -6.89
C LYS A 657 37.84 -7.64 -5.97
N PHE A 658 37.13 -8.60 -6.54
CA PHE A 658 36.22 -9.51 -5.81
C PHE A 658 36.87 -10.84 -5.42
N GLY A 659 38.21 -10.96 -5.50
CA GLY A 659 38.91 -12.22 -5.20
C GLY A 659 38.64 -12.76 -3.79
N LYS A 660 38.68 -11.91 -2.76
CA LYS A 660 38.36 -12.31 -1.37
C LYS A 660 36.91 -12.75 -1.18
N GLN A 661 35.97 -12.05 -1.82
CA GLN A 661 34.56 -12.43 -1.77
C GLN A 661 34.34 -13.77 -2.49
N THR A 662 35.04 -14.00 -3.60
CA THR A 662 34.99 -15.28 -4.33
C THR A 662 35.52 -16.43 -3.47
N GLU A 663 36.63 -16.22 -2.76
CA GLU A 663 37.18 -17.20 -1.82
C GLU A 663 36.19 -17.53 -0.69
N TYR A 664 35.54 -16.51 -0.12
CA TYR A 664 34.46 -16.70 0.86
C TYR A 664 33.35 -17.61 0.31
N TRP A 665 32.84 -17.33 -0.89
CA TRP A 665 31.78 -18.14 -1.48
C TRP A 665 32.20 -19.57 -1.79
N LEU A 666 33.41 -19.78 -2.32
CA LEU A 666 33.95 -21.12 -2.55
C LEU A 666 34.10 -21.91 -1.25
N GLN A 667 34.42 -21.25 -0.14
CA GLN A 667 34.44 -21.88 1.18
C GLN A 667 33.02 -22.24 1.66
N GLN A 668 32.05 -21.34 1.54
CA GLN A 668 30.65 -21.58 1.95
C GLN A 668 30.00 -22.72 1.15
N LEU A 669 30.31 -22.78 -0.14
CA LEU A 669 29.79 -23.76 -1.09
C LEU A 669 30.71 -24.98 -1.26
N SER A 670 31.65 -25.17 -0.33
CA SER A 670 32.52 -26.34 -0.32
C SER A 670 31.78 -27.59 0.17
N GLY A 671 32.28 -28.76 -0.25
CA GLY A 671 31.69 -30.06 0.09
C GLY A 671 30.45 -30.39 -0.73
N GLU A 672 29.68 -31.36 -0.23
CA GLU A 672 28.41 -31.74 -0.84
C GLU A 672 27.37 -30.65 -0.59
N LEU A 673 26.65 -30.25 -1.64
CA LEU A 673 25.60 -29.23 -1.57
C LEU A 673 24.24 -29.94 -1.43
N PRO A 674 23.34 -29.45 -0.56
CA PRO A 674 22.00 -30.03 -0.44
C PRO A 674 21.20 -29.79 -1.73
N GLU A 675 20.51 -30.83 -2.20
CA GLU A 675 19.70 -30.79 -3.42
C GLU A 675 18.30 -30.19 -3.20
N ASN A 676 17.83 -30.13 -1.93
CA ASN A 676 16.49 -29.71 -1.53
C ASN A 676 15.34 -30.36 -2.31
N HIS A 677 15.41 -31.66 -2.59
CA HIS A 677 14.30 -32.34 -3.25
C HIS A 677 13.06 -32.36 -2.35
N LEU A 678 12.13 -31.45 -2.64
CA LEU A 678 10.83 -31.38 -2.01
C LEU A 678 9.96 -32.54 -2.47
N PRO A 679 9.04 -33.05 -1.63
CA PRO A 679 8.07 -34.05 -2.04
C PRO A 679 7.09 -33.43 -3.04
N ALA A 680 7.38 -33.61 -4.32
CA ALA A 680 6.56 -33.17 -5.44
C ALA A 680 5.39 -34.14 -5.69
N ASP A 681 4.27 -33.63 -6.18
CA ASP A 681 3.11 -34.43 -6.58
C ASP A 681 3.33 -35.12 -7.93
N TYR A 682 4.16 -34.52 -8.77
CA TYR A 682 4.44 -34.97 -10.13
C TYR A 682 5.94 -35.22 -10.33
N PRO A 683 6.32 -36.18 -11.20
CA PRO A 683 7.72 -36.42 -11.51
C PRO A 683 8.31 -35.22 -12.25
N ARG A 684 9.51 -34.80 -11.84
CA ARG A 684 10.22 -33.68 -12.50
C ARG A 684 10.41 -33.97 -14.00
N PRO A 685 9.95 -33.08 -14.89
CA PRO A 685 10.13 -33.24 -16.33
C PRO A 685 11.57 -32.91 -16.73
N ALA A 686 12.05 -33.47 -17.86
CA ALA A 686 13.41 -33.19 -18.37
C ALA A 686 13.65 -31.73 -18.76
N VAL A 687 12.59 -30.97 -19.00
CA VAL A 687 12.58 -29.52 -19.28
C VAL A 687 11.39 -28.94 -18.52
N LEU A 688 11.62 -27.95 -17.66
CA LEU A 688 10.53 -27.24 -17.00
C LEU A 688 9.77 -26.37 -18.01
N SER A 689 8.45 -26.38 -17.93
CA SER A 689 7.56 -25.55 -18.75
C SER A 689 7.57 -24.09 -18.33
N HIS A 690 8.03 -23.81 -17.10
CA HIS A 690 7.90 -22.53 -16.39
C HIS A 690 6.46 -22.10 -16.13
N GLN A 691 5.47 -22.99 -16.29
CA GLN A 691 4.11 -22.72 -15.87
C GLN A 691 4.00 -22.75 -14.35
N GLY A 692 3.47 -21.67 -13.79
CA GLY A 692 3.31 -21.49 -12.37
C GLY A 692 1.92 -21.06 -11.98
N ASP A 693 1.68 -21.13 -10.68
CA ASP A 693 0.52 -20.54 -10.04
C ASP A 693 0.97 -19.96 -8.69
N ILE A 694 0.12 -19.14 -8.08
CA ILE A 694 0.44 -18.42 -6.86
C ILE A 694 -0.66 -18.60 -5.82
N TYR A 695 -0.25 -18.81 -4.58
CA TYR A 695 -1.13 -18.89 -3.42
C TYR A 695 -0.79 -17.81 -2.40
N THR A 696 -1.72 -16.88 -2.17
CA THR A 696 -1.56 -15.77 -1.22
C THR A 696 -2.15 -16.14 0.14
N PHE A 697 -1.43 -15.78 1.20
CA PHE A 697 -1.81 -16.01 2.59
C PHE A 697 -1.15 -14.95 3.49
N THR A 698 -1.68 -14.73 4.69
CA THR A 698 -1.21 -13.65 5.57
C THR A 698 -0.93 -14.19 6.97
N LEU A 699 0.06 -13.61 7.65
CA LEU A 699 0.18 -13.73 9.10
C LEU A 699 -0.86 -12.83 9.74
N ASP A 700 -1.59 -13.35 10.73
CA ASP A 700 -2.52 -12.54 11.49
C ASP A 700 -1.79 -11.44 12.28
N GLU A 701 -2.54 -10.44 12.75
CA GLU A 701 -2.03 -9.28 13.47
C GLU A 701 -1.29 -9.67 14.76
N THR A 702 -1.73 -10.74 15.44
CA THR A 702 -1.11 -11.19 16.70
C THR A 702 0.27 -11.80 16.43
N VAL A 703 0.38 -12.67 15.43
CA VAL A 703 1.66 -13.29 15.05
C VAL A 703 2.59 -12.25 14.45
N THR A 704 2.10 -11.38 13.56
CA THR A 704 2.84 -10.25 13.00
C THR A 704 3.41 -9.35 14.10
N GLY A 705 2.58 -8.93 15.06
CA GLY A 705 3.00 -8.08 16.18
C GLY A 705 4.09 -8.72 17.03
N ARG A 706 3.95 -10.02 17.35
CA ARG A 706 4.96 -10.77 18.11
C ARG A 706 6.27 -10.95 17.35
N LEU A 707 6.21 -11.24 16.04
CA LEU A 707 7.42 -11.31 15.20
C LEU A 707 8.10 -9.94 15.13
N LYS A 708 7.36 -8.84 14.93
CA LYS A 708 7.90 -7.48 14.95
C LYS A 708 8.56 -7.13 16.29
N GLN A 709 7.98 -7.56 17.41
CA GLN A 709 8.62 -7.42 18.74
C GLN A 709 9.88 -8.27 18.89
N GLY A 710 9.86 -9.52 18.41
CA GLY A 710 11.03 -10.41 18.41
C GLY A 710 12.17 -9.87 17.55
N MET A 711 11.84 -9.25 16.41
CA MET A 711 12.80 -8.57 15.53
C MET A 711 13.58 -7.49 16.28
N LYS A 712 12.88 -6.63 17.02
CA LYS A 712 13.49 -5.59 17.85
C LYS A 712 14.39 -6.19 18.94
N ARG A 713 13.87 -7.17 19.70
CA ARG A 713 14.61 -7.81 20.80
C ARG A 713 15.94 -8.43 20.35
N ASN A 714 15.95 -9.05 19.17
CA ASN A 714 17.10 -9.81 18.69
C ASN A 714 17.96 -9.00 17.68
N THR A 715 17.56 -7.75 17.38
CA THR A 715 18.14 -6.91 16.32
C THR A 715 18.24 -7.69 15.01
N THR A 716 17.11 -8.22 14.56
CA THR A 716 16.96 -9.01 13.32
C THR A 716 15.95 -8.35 12.39
N THR A 717 16.03 -8.65 11.10
CA THR A 717 15.11 -8.10 10.09
C THR A 717 14.04 -9.11 9.67
N LEU A 718 13.02 -8.63 8.95
CA LEU A 718 11.99 -9.51 8.41
C LEU A 718 12.58 -10.58 7.49
N PHE A 719 13.58 -10.21 6.68
CA PHE A 719 14.33 -11.14 5.84
C PHE A 719 14.91 -12.31 6.66
N MET A 720 15.59 -12.01 7.77
CA MET A 720 16.22 -13.04 8.62
C MET A 720 15.18 -13.96 9.26
N ASN A 721 14.07 -13.41 9.73
CA ASN A 721 12.99 -14.19 10.34
C ASN A 721 12.30 -15.07 9.31
N MET A 722 11.98 -14.54 8.13
CA MET A 722 11.36 -15.32 7.06
C MET A 722 12.29 -16.38 6.50
N MET A 723 13.60 -16.10 6.39
CA MET A 723 14.60 -17.11 6.04
C MET A 723 14.63 -18.23 7.07
N ALA A 724 14.56 -17.94 8.37
CA ALA A 724 14.52 -18.94 9.43
C ALA A 724 13.26 -19.80 9.38
N LEU A 725 12.08 -19.17 9.26
CA LEU A 725 10.80 -19.87 9.13
C LEU A 725 10.79 -20.79 7.90
N PHE A 726 11.29 -20.28 6.77
CA PHE A 726 11.31 -21.04 5.53
C PHE A 726 12.33 -22.18 5.56
N SER A 727 13.52 -21.96 6.15
CA SER A 727 14.49 -23.03 6.43
C SER A 727 13.89 -24.16 7.25
N VAL A 728 13.15 -23.86 8.32
CA VAL A 728 12.46 -24.88 9.13
C VAL A 728 11.41 -25.62 8.31
N LEU A 729 10.62 -24.92 7.50
CA LEU A 729 9.63 -25.57 6.63
C LEU A 729 10.32 -26.57 5.67
N LEU A 730 11.35 -26.14 4.95
CA LEU A 730 12.09 -27.00 4.02
C LEU A 730 12.75 -28.18 4.73
N GLN A 731 13.31 -27.96 5.92
CA GLN A 731 13.88 -29.01 6.78
C GLN A 731 12.85 -30.09 7.12
N LYS A 732 11.63 -29.70 7.48
CA LYS A 732 10.57 -30.65 7.86
C LYS A 732 10.10 -31.49 6.67
N TYR A 733 10.06 -30.90 5.47
CA TYR A 733 9.64 -31.61 4.24
C TYR A 733 10.74 -32.47 3.62
N THR A 734 11.99 -32.03 3.67
CA THR A 734 13.13 -32.75 3.07
C THR A 734 13.78 -33.73 4.05
N GLY A 735 13.63 -33.50 5.36
CA GLY A 735 14.36 -34.23 6.39
C GLY A 735 15.87 -33.99 6.38
N GLN A 736 16.37 -32.98 5.67
CA GLN A 736 17.80 -32.62 5.59
C GLN A 736 18.16 -31.61 6.68
N ASP A 737 19.37 -31.72 7.24
CA ASP A 737 19.89 -30.75 8.22
C ASP A 737 20.52 -29.51 7.57
N GLU A 738 20.60 -29.50 6.24
CA GLU A 738 21.07 -28.36 5.47
C GLU A 738 20.11 -28.12 4.31
N VAL A 739 19.79 -26.85 4.06
CA VAL A 739 18.96 -26.44 2.93
C VAL A 739 19.61 -25.29 2.18
N MET A 740 19.38 -25.22 0.87
CA MET A 740 19.85 -24.12 0.01
C MET A 740 18.69 -23.24 -0.45
N ILE A 741 18.66 -21.97 -0.05
CA ILE A 741 17.61 -21.03 -0.45
C ILE A 741 18.24 -19.92 -1.28
N GLY A 742 17.66 -19.60 -2.44
CA GLY A 742 18.04 -18.42 -3.20
C GLY A 742 17.57 -17.15 -2.49
N ALA A 743 18.45 -16.17 -2.33
CA ALA A 743 18.10 -14.85 -1.84
C ALA A 743 18.27 -13.81 -2.95
N SER A 744 17.24 -13.00 -3.18
CA SER A 744 17.30 -11.86 -4.11
C SER A 744 17.94 -10.66 -3.42
N LEU A 745 18.94 -10.04 -4.05
CA LEU A 745 19.58 -8.81 -3.61
C LEU A 745 19.48 -7.76 -4.71
N ALA A 746 19.31 -6.49 -4.36
CA ALA A 746 19.14 -5.42 -5.37
C ALA A 746 20.38 -5.22 -6.26
N GLY A 747 21.58 -5.57 -5.78
CA GLY A 747 22.82 -5.50 -6.56
C GLY A 747 23.33 -4.07 -6.84
N ARG A 748 22.86 -3.08 -6.07
CA ARG A 748 23.16 -1.64 -6.24
C ARG A 748 24.08 -1.12 -5.13
N ASN A 749 25.18 -1.83 -4.89
CA ASN A 749 26.14 -1.53 -3.80
C ASN A 749 27.13 -0.42 -4.18
N HIS A 750 26.61 0.66 -4.76
CA HIS A 750 27.38 1.85 -5.11
C HIS A 750 26.41 3.02 -5.25
N ALA A 751 26.72 4.18 -4.67
CA ALA A 751 25.77 5.30 -4.59
C ALA A 751 25.32 5.81 -5.97
N ASP A 752 26.21 5.79 -6.96
CA ASP A 752 25.93 6.17 -8.36
C ASP A 752 24.86 5.28 -9.05
N LEU A 753 24.44 4.16 -8.45
CA LEU A 753 23.50 3.21 -9.04
C LEU A 753 22.05 3.37 -8.53
N ALA A 754 21.81 4.19 -7.51
CA ALA A 754 20.52 4.25 -6.82
C ALA A 754 19.33 4.56 -7.76
N ASP A 755 19.49 5.58 -8.62
CA ASP A 755 18.44 6.07 -9.52
C ASP A 755 18.60 5.51 -10.98
N MET A 756 19.48 4.53 -11.20
CA MET A 756 19.80 4.02 -12.54
C MET A 756 18.83 2.92 -13.00
N VAL A 757 18.34 2.96 -14.24
CA VAL A 757 17.50 1.90 -14.80
C VAL A 757 18.36 0.82 -15.45
N GLY A 758 18.13 -0.46 -15.12
CA GLY A 758 18.88 -1.58 -15.66
C GLY A 758 18.72 -2.89 -14.86
N MET A 759 19.39 -3.95 -15.29
CA MET A 759 19.39 -5.23 -14.58
C MET A 759 20.52 -5.28 -13.55
N PHE A 760 20.22 -5.04 -12.26
CA PHE A 760 21.22 -5.10 -11.17
C PHE A 760 20.99 -6.28 -10.23
N ALA A 761 19.73 -6.71 -10.09
CA ALA A 761 19.34 -7.77 -9.17
C ALA A 761 20.28 -9.00 -9.27
N ASN A 762 20.90 -9.34 -8.14
CA ASN A 762 21.75 -10.51 -8.01
C ASN A 762 21.01 -11.57 -7.18
N VAL A 763 21.31 -12.83 -7.43
CA VAL A 763 20.73 -13.95 -6.68
C VAL A 763 21.86 -14.76 -6.09
N LEU A 764 21.86 -14.93 -4.77
CA LEU A 764 22.94 -15.61 -4.06
C LEU A 764 22.40 -16.78 -3.24
N PRO A 765 23.15 -17.90 -3.17
CA PRO A 765 22.76 -19.05 -2.37
C PRO A 765 22.86 -18.75 -0.87
N PHE A 766 21.84 -19.15 -0.12
CA PHE A 766 21.79 -19.12 1.33
C PHE A 766 21.77 -20.57 1.85
N ARG A 767 22.95 -21.07 2.26
CA ARG A 767 23.11 -22.43 2.80
C ARG A 767 22.81 -22.44 4.29
N SER A 768 21.58 -22.70 4.69
CA SER A 768 21.18 -22.75 6.09
C SER A 768 21.47 -24.13 6.67
N ARG A 769 22.25 -24.19 7.76
CA ARG A 769 22.48 -25.41 8.54
C ARG A 769 21.58 -25.38 9.76
N ILE A 770 20.88 -26.47 10.03
CA ILE A 770 19.76 -26.48 10.98
C ILE A 770 20.05 -27.51 12.06
N ASN A 771 20.37 -27.04 13.25
CA ASN A 771 20.50 -27.89 14.42
C ASN A 771 19.11 -28.19 15.02
N ARG A 772 18.62 -29.41 14.84
CA ARG A 772 17.30 -29.84 15.34
C ARG A 772 17.18 -29.81 16.86
N ASP A 773 18.30 -29.97 17.57
CA ASP A 773 18.36 -29.94 19.03
C ASP A 773 18.55 -28.51 19.57
N GLY A 774 18.78 -27.53 18.70
CA GLY A 774 18.85 -26.11 19.04
C GLY A 774 17.47 -25.45 19.07
N SER A 775 17.39 -24.28 19.72
CA SER A 775 16.18 -23.47 19.71
C SER A 775 16.01 -22.69 18.40
N PHE A 776 14.79 -22.24 18.10
CA PHE A 776 14.55 -21.35 16.97
C PHE A 776 15.35 -20.04 17.08
N GLU A 777 15.49 -19.47 18.28
CA GLU A 777 16.30 -18.28 18.51
C GLU A 777 17.80 -18.48 18.19
N GLN A 778 18.34 -19.68 18.45
CA GLN A 778 19.70 -20.04 18.03
C GLN A 778 19.83 -20.08 16.51
N LEU A 779 18.89 -20.74 15.82
CA LEU A 779 18.85 -20.75 14.35
C LEU A 779 18.76 -19.33 13.77
N LEU A 780 17.91 -18.48 14.35
CA LEU A 780 17.76 -17.08 13.92
C LEU A 780 19.07 -16.30 14.11
N THR A 781 19.81 -16.56 15.19
CA THR A 781 21.12 -15.95 15.43
C THR A 781 22.14 -16.38 14.38
N GLU A 782 22.19 -17.67 14.04
CA GLU A 782 23.06 -18.20 12.98
C GLU A 782 22.71 -17.59 11.61
N ILE A 783 21.42 -17.50 11.29
CA ILE A 783 20.93 -16.88 10.06
C ILE A 783 21.26 -15.40 10.00
N LYS A 784 21.16 -14.67 11.12
CA LYS A 784 21.62 -13.27 11.21
C LYS A 784 23.11 -13.17 10.87
N THR A 785 23.96 -13.96 11.53
CA THR A 785 25.42 -13.95 11.27
C THR A 785 25.73 -14.25 9.81
N GLN A 786 25.08 -15.27 9.23
CA GLN A 786 25.27 -15.64 7.84
C GLN A 786 24.79 -14.56 6.87
N SER A 787 23.62 -13.96 7.13
CA SER A 787 23.07 -12.87 6.30
C SER A 787 24.04 -11.70 6.21
N LEU A 788 24.63 -11.29 7.34
CA LEU A 788 25.61 -10.20 7.37
C LEU A 788 26.86 -10.53 6.54
N GLN A 789 27.36 -11.76 6.63
CA GLN A 789 28.50 -12.19 5.81
C GLN A 789 28.14 -12.23 4.32
N ILE A 790 26.94 -12.66 3.95
CA ILE A 790 26.47 -12.64 2.57
C ILE A 790 26.42 -11.20 2.05
N PHE A 791 25.87 -10.25 2.82
CA PHE A 791 25.84 -8.84 2.44
C PHE A 791 27.24 -8.22 2.30
N GLU A 792 28.22 -8.66 3.09
CA GLU A 792 29.61 -8.20 2.95
C GLU A 792 30.31 -8.77 1.70
N ASN A 793 29.79 -9.87 1.12
CA ASN A 793 30.39 -10.59 -0.01
C ASN A 793 29.48 -10.67 -1.24
N GLN A 794 28.48 -9.80 -1.34
CA GLN A 794 27.40 -9.90 -2.34
C GLN A 794 27.74 -9.42 -3.76
N ASP A 795 28.92 -8.83 -3.98
CA ASP A 795 29.29 -8.28 -5.29
C ASP A 795 29.71 -9.37 -6.29
N VAL A 796 29.99 -10.58 -5.79
CA VAL A 796 30.23 -11.76 -6.63
C VAL A 796 28.96 -12.12 -7.38
N GLN A 797 29.09 -12.30 -8.69
CA GLN A 797 27.96 -12.60 -9.57
C GLN A 797 27.64 -14.10 -9.50
N PHE A 798 26.36 -14.44 -9.54
CA PHE A 798 25.89 -15.84 -9.51
C PHE A 798 26.62 -16.73 -10.55
N GLU A 799 26.84 -16.22 -11.76
CA GLU A 799 27.45 -16.98 -12.85
C GLU A 799 28.91 -17.34 -12.55
N VAL A 800 29.63 -16.45 -11.86
CA VAL A 800 31.01 -16.71 -11.41
C VAL A 800 31.03 -17.87 -10.43
N LEU A 801 30.02 -17.99 -9.57
CA LEU A 801 29.90 -19.11 -8.62
C LEU A 801 29.57 -20.42 -9.35
N VAL A 802 28.62 -20.40 -10.27
CA VAL A 802 28.23 -21.58 -11.07
C VAL A 802 29.42 -22.13 -11.86
N GLU A 803 30.16 -21.24 -12.55
CA GLU A 803 31.35 -21.60 -13.32
C GLU A 803 32.46 -22.15 -12.41
N ALA A 804 32.76 -21.47 -11.30
CA ALA A 804 33.83 -21.88 -10.39
C ALA A 804 33.53 -23.21 -9.68
N LEU A 805 32.25 -23.55 -9.47
CA LEU A 805 31.82 -24.84 -8.93
C LEU A 805 31.69 -25.94 -10.00
N GLY A 806 31.92 -25.62 -11.28
CA GLY A 806 31.80 -26.57 -12.39
C GLY A 806 30.37 -27.11 -12.57
N ARG A 807 29.35 -26.35 -12.15
CA ARG A 807 27.95 -26.73 -12.31
C ARG A 807 27.48 -26.35 -13.72
N SER A 808 26.81 -27.29 -14.39
CA SER A 808 26.22 -27.05 -15.71
C SER A 808 24.78 -26.55 -15.58
N HIS A 809 24.37 -25.63 -16.45
CA HIS A 809 22.95 -25.30 -16.60
C HIS A 809 22.18 -26.54 -17.07
N GLN A 810 21.12 -26.88 -16.35
CA GLN A 810 20.17 -27.91 -16.73
C GLN A 810 18.84 -27.25 -17.08
N LEU A 811 18.07 -27.85 -17.99
CA LEU A 811 16.74 -27.35 -18.36
C LEU A 811 15.65 -27.77 -17.35
N SER A 812 15.99 -28.72 -16.47
CA SER A 812 15.08 -29.31 -15.50
C SER A 812 15.26 -28.73 -14.09
N GLU A 813 16.42 -28.12 -13.80
CA GLU A 813 16.83 -27.69 -12.47
C GLU A 813 17.73 -26.45 -12.55
N ASN A 814 17.64 -25.61 -11.53
CA ASN A 814 18.51 -24.46 -11.38
C ASN A 814 19.88 -24.89 -10.81
N PRO A 815 21.02 -24.25 -11.21
CA PRO A 815 22.35 -24.78 -10.92
C PRO A 815 22.75 -24.94 -9.45
N LEU A 816 22.15 -24.15 -8.53
CA LEU A 816 22.55 -24.13 -7.10
C LEU A 816 21.37 -24.28 -6.13
N PHE A 817 20.18 -23.79 -6.48
CA PHE A 817 19.00 -23.87 -5.62
C PHE A 817 17.73 -23.83 -6.46
N ASN A 818 16.71 -24.57 -6.04
CA ASN A 818 15.40 -24.61 -6.68
C ASN A 818 14.31 -23.90 -5.89
N VAL A 819 14.66 -23.28 -4.76
CA VAL A 819 13.72 -22.57 -3.88
C VAL A 819 14.25 -21.17 -3.60
N MET A 820 13.38 -20.16 -3.57
CA MET A 820 13.78 -18.75 -3.44
C MET A 820 12.94 -17.98 -2.41
N LEU A 821 13.57 -17.05 -1.70
CA LEU A 821 12.92 -16.05 -0.86
C LEU A 821 13.12 -14.65 -1.45
N VAL A 822 12.02 -13.90 -1.59
CA VAL A 822 12.03 -12.53 -2.13
C VAL A 822 11.25 -11.59 -1.23
N LEU A 823 11.91 -10.51 -0.80
CA LEU A 823 11.31 -9.40 -0.07
C LEU A 823 11.46 -8.13 -0.92
N PRO A 824 10.39 -7.61 -1.53
CA PRO A 824 10.43 -6.35 -2.26
C PRO A 824 10.57 -5.14 -1.32
N ASP A 825 11.20 -4.07 -1.81
CA ASP A 825 11.45 -2.85 -1.03
C ASP A 825 10.21 -2.01 -0.75
N VAL A 826 9.20 -2.13 -1.60
CA VAL A 826 7.96 -1.35 -1.55
C VAL A 826 6.78 -2.28 -1.76
N ALA A 827 5.80 -2.22 -0.87
CA ALA A 827 4.53 -2.90 -1.06
C ALA A 827 3.72 -2.21 -2.19
N PRO A 828 2.96 -2.96 -3.01
CA PRO A 828 2.11 -2.36 -4.03
C PRO A 828 1.17 -1.31 -3.41
N ALA A 829 1.30 -0.06 -3.85
CA ALA A 829 0.50 1.06 -3.37
C ALA A 829 -0.36 1.64 -4.51
N GLU A 830 -1.48 2.25 -4.12
CA GLU A 830 -2.30 3.04 -5.04
C GLU A 830 -1.51 4.28 -5.51
N ALA A 831 -1.57 4.56 -6.81
CA ALA A 831 -0.92 5.72 -7.40
C ALA A 831 -1.93 6.58 -8.16
N ALA A 832 -1.61 7.85 -8.34
CA ALA A 832 -2.41 8.78 -9.14
C ALA A 832 -1.56 9.41 -10.24
N MET A 833 -2.18 9.57 -11.42
CA MET A 833 -1.62 10.20 -12.60
C MET A 833 -2.63 11.24 -13.11
N ASP A 834 -2.46 12.50 -12.73
CA ASP A 834 -3.46 13.55 -12.92
C ASP A 834 -4.80 13.16 -12.25
N GLN A 835 -5.92 13.21 -12.97
CA GLN A 835 -7.24 12.71 -12.52
C GLN A 835 -7.44 11.21 -12.78
N VAL A 836 -6.36 10.43 -12.90
CA VAL A 836 -6.40 9.00 -13.16
C VAL A 836 -5.89 8.24 -11.95
N ARG A 837 -6.72 7.33 -11.44
CA ARG A 837 -6.40 6.42 -10.34
C ARG A 837 -5.80 5.13 -10.91
N LEU A 838 -4.70 4.67 -10.31
CA LEU A 838 -3.98 3.46 -10.69
C LEU A 838 -3.98 2.48 -9.51
N GLN A 839 -4.47 1.27 -9.75
CA GLN A 839 -4.51 0.21 -8.75
C GLN A 839 -4.00 -1.12 -9.32
N ALA A 840 -3.47 -1.99 -8.47
CA ALA A 840 -3.08 -3.33 -8.90
C ALA A 840 -4.30 -4.09 -9.44
N TYR A 841 -4.17 -4.67 -10.63
CA TYR A 841 -5.22 -5.53 -11.19
C TYR A 841 -5.11 -6.95 -10.60
N PRO A 842 -6.22 -7.60 -10.22
CA PRO A 842 -6.21 -8.94 -9.62
C PRO A 842 -5.90 -10.03 -10.65
N PHE A 843 -4.63 -10.16 -11.04
CA PHE A 843 -4.18 -11.20 -11.98
C PHE A 843 -3.29 -12.25 -11.31
N ARG A 844 -3.48 -13.52 -11.69
CA ARG A 844 -2.61 -14.63 -11.28
C ARG A 844 -1.49 -14.75 -12.29
N ASN A 845 -0.26 -14.43 -11.88
CA ASN A 845 0.92 -14.66 -12.72
C ASN A 845 1.02 -16.16 -13.08
N PRO A 846 0.97 -16.54 -14.36
CA PRO A 846 0.95 -17.95 -14.77
C PRO A 846 2.37 -18.55 -14.90
N SER A 847 3.41 -17.87 -14.40
CA SER A 847 4.80 -18.27 -14.58
C SER A 847 5.52 -18.56 -13.27
N SER A 848 6.44 -19.53 -13.28
CA SER A 848 7.39 -19.76 -12.18
C SER A 848 8.79 -20.14 -12.67
N LYS A 849 9.80 -19.52 -12.06
CA LYS A 849 11.24 -19.69 -12.39
C LYS A 849 11.91 -20.79 -11.56
N PHE A 850 11.35 -21.06 -10.39
CA PHE A 850 11.87 -21.97 -9.38
C PHE A 850 10.82 -23.02 -9.06
N ASP A 851 11.18 -24.05 -8.30
CA ASP A 851 10.19 -25.01 -7.82
C ASP A 851 9.19 -24.29 -6.89
N LEU A 852 9.72 -23.46 -5.98
CA LEU A 852 8.98 -22.59 -5.07
C LEU A 852 9.67 -21.22 -4.94
N THR A 853 8.89 -20.15 -4.94
CA THR A 853 9.33 -18.81 -4.56
C THR A 853 8.38 -18.26 -3.50
N LEU A 854 8.92 -17.95 -2.31
CA LEU A 854 8.20 -17.25 -1.26
C LEU A 854 8.43 -15.76 -1.40
N TRP A 855 7.39 -15.04 -1.79
CA TRP A 855 7.33 -13.58 -1.78
C TRP A 855 6.79 -13.11 -0.43
N VAL A 856 7.41 -12.10 0.17
CA VAL A 856 6.97 -11.52 1.44
C VAL A 856 6.85 -10.01 1.31
N TYR A 857 5.68 -9.48 1.67
CA TYR A 857 5.36 -8.05 1.66
C TYR A 857 5.05 -7.61 3.09
N ASP A 858 5.78 -6.60 3.56
CA ASP A 858 5.55 -5.97 4.86
C ASP A 858 4.53 -4.84 4.72
N TYR A 859 3.39 -4.97 5.38
CA TYR A 859 2.43 -3.91 5.60
C TYR A 859 2.46 -3.52 7.08
N ASP A 860 1.98 -2.32 7.42
CA ASP A 860 2.06 -1.79 8.79
C ASP A 860 1.53 -2.79 9.83
N ASP A 861 0.32 -3.32 9.61
CA ASP A 861 -0.37 -4.21 10.54
C ASP A 861 -0.37 -5.70 10.14
N SER A 862 0.23 -6.06 9.00
CA SER A 862 0.19 -7.45 8.52
C SER A 862 1.38 -7.80 7.62
N ILE A 863 1.73 -9.08 7.58
CA ILE A 863 2.73 -9.60 6.65
C ILE A 863 2.00 -10.49 5.65
N GLU A 864 1.97 -10.07 4.38
CA GLU A 864 1.43 -10.89 3.29
C GLU A 864 2.53 -11.74 2.68
N MET A 865 2.22 -13.00 2.43
CA MET A 865 3.09 -13.94 1.76
C MET A 865 2.40 -14.48 0.52
N ARG A 866 3.19 -14.71 -0.52
CA ARG A 866 2.72 -15.39 -1.73
C ARG A 866 3.66 -16.52 -2.07
N MET A 867 3.14 -17.73 -2.12
CA MET A 867 3.87 -18.91 -2.58
C MET A 867 3.62 -19.08 -4.06
N GLU A 868 4.59 -18.69 -4.88
CA GLU A 868 4.65 -19.01 -6.30
C GLU A 868 5.28 -20.40 -6.46
N TYR A 869 4.73 -21.25 -7.32
CA TYR A 869 5.18 -22.63 -7.47
C TYR A 869 5.06 -23.13 -8.91
N SER A 870 5.92 -24.09 -9.26
CA SER A 870 5.84 -24.78 -10.55
C SER A 870 4.69 -25.79 -10.57
N THR A 871 3.76 -25.62 -11.51
CA THR A 871 2.64 -26.55 -11.73
C THR A 871 3.07 -27.87 -12.36
N ASP A 872 4.30 -27.93 -12.92
CA ASP A 872 4.91 -29.19 -13.36
C ASP A 872 5.24 -30.14 -12.20
N LEU A 873 5.34 -29.61 -10.97
CA LEU A 873 5.84 -30.33 -9.80
C LEU A 873 4.80 -30.46 -8.69
N PHE A 874 4.00 -29.42 -8.46
CA PHE A 874 3.10 -29.37 -7.31
C PHE A 874 1.65 -29.12 -7.71
N ALA A 875 0.74 -29.82 -7.03
CA ALA A 875 -0.67 -29.51 -7.03
C ALA A 875 -0.96 -28.38 -6.03
N ARG A 876 -1.95 -27.52 -6.36
CA ARG A 876 -2.39 -26.42 -5.49
C ARG A 876 -2.69 -26.86 -4.06
N LYS A 877 -3.28 -28.05 -3.87
CA LYS A 877 -3.59 -28.62 -2.56
C LYS A 877 -2.34 -28.77 -1.69
N THR A 878 -1.25 -29.29 -2.26
CA THR A 878 0.03 -29.50 -1.57
C THR A 878 0.64 -28.18 -1.14
N ILE A 879 0.60 -27.18 -2.03
CA ILE A 879 1.09 -25.83 -1.73
C ILE A 879 0.26 -25.16 -0.64
N THR A 880 -1.07 -25.24 -0.70
CA THR A 880 -1.94 -24.71 0.35
C THR A 880 -1.62 -25.34 1.72
N THR A 881 -1.33 -26.65 1.76
CA THR A 881 -0.89 -27.32 2.99
C THR A 881 0.48 -26.82 3.46
N MET A 882 1.46 -26.68 2.57
CA MET A 882 2.77 -26.08 2.90
C MET A 882 2.63 -24.66 3.47
N CYS A 883 1.74 -23.84 2.91
CA CYS A 883 1.48 -22.49 3.41
C CYS A 883 0.87 -22.49 4.81
N ARG A 884 -0.07 -23.40 5.10
CA ARG A 884 -0.60 -23.57 6.47
C ARG A 884 0.48 -24.02 7.45
N HIS A 885 1.32 -24.97 7.05
CA HIS A 885 2.45 -25.39 7.88
C HIS A 885 3.43 -24.25 8.16
N LEU A 886 3.66 -23.34 7.21
CA LEU A 886 4.46 -22.13 7.47
C LEU A 886 3.80 -21.21 8.50
N LEU A 887 2.47 -21.05 8.45
CA LEU A 887 1.71 -20.32 9.46
C LEU A 887 1.82 -20.99 10.84
N ASP A 888 1.70 -22.32 10.91
CA ASP A 888 1.82 -23.08 12.16
C ASP A 888 3.20 -22.91 12.80
N ILE A 889 4.26 -22.96 11.98
CA ILE A 889 5.64 -22.69 12.42
C ILE A 889 5.72 -21.26 12.97
N ALA A 890 5.23 -20.27 12.22
CA ALA A 890 5.28 -18.87 12.61
C ALA A 890 4.54 -18.62 13.94
N SER A 891 3.35 -19.18 14.11
CA SER A 891 2.56 -19.07 15.35
C SER A 891 3.28 -19.70 16.54
N GLN A 892 3.90 -20.88 16.37
CA GLN A 892 4.63 -21.56 17.44
C GLN A 892 5.87 -20.78 17.89
N VAL A 893 6.70 -20.33 16.94
CA VAL A 893 7.94 -19.61 17.29
C VAL A 893 7.66 -18.20 17.80
N ALA A 894 6.60 -17.55 17.32
CA ALA A 894 6.14 -16.27 17.86
C ALA A 894 5.58 -16.42 19.29
N GLY A 895 5.01 -17.57 19.64
CA GLY A 895 4.53 -17.89 20.98
C GLY A 895 5.64 -18.36 21.94
N ASN A 896 6.66 -19.04 21.42
CA ASN A 896 7.79 -19.57 22.20
C ASN A 896 9.09 -19.57 21.36
N PRO A 897 9.88 -18.48 21.38
CA PRO A 897 11.13 -18.39 20.62
C PRO A 897 12.20 -19.43 21.01
N ASP A 898 12.11 -19.97 22.23
CA ASP A 898 13.02 -20.98 22.76
C ASP A 898 12.63 -22.41 22.37
N ILE A 899 11.54 -22.60 21.61
CA ILE A 899 11.12 -23.91 21.12
C ILE A 899 12.25 -24.59 20.35
N LEU A 900 12.51 -25.86 20.65
CA LEU A 900 13.50 -26.62 19.89
C LEU A 900 13.00 -26.86 18.47
N VAL A 901 13.88 -26.76 17.48
CA VAL A 901 13.47 -26.92 16.07
C VAL A 901 12.79 -28.28 15.83
N LYS A 902 13.25 -29.35 16.49
CA LYS A 902 12.61 -30.67 16.43
C LYS A 902 11.19 -30.70 17.00
N GLU A 903 10.88 -29.84 17.98
CA GLU A 903 9.58 -29.78 18.68
C GLU A 903 8.53 -28.94 17.92
N ILE A 904 8.95 -28.16 16.92
CA ILE A 904 8.01 -27.44 16.05
C ILE A 904 7.19 -28.46 15.25
N MET A 905 5.88 -28.45 15.45
CA MET A 905 4.95 -29.39 14.82
C MET A 905 4.30 -28.77 13.57
N LEU A 906 4.02 -29.61 12.58
CA LEU A 906 3.22 -29.21 11.41
C LEU A 906 1.77 -29.65 11.66
N ASP A 907 1.05 -28.93 12.52
CA ASP A 907 -0.32 -29.27 12.92
C ASP A 907 -1.34 -28.54 12.05
N SER A 908 -1.54 -29.01 10.81
CA SER A 908 -2.53 -28.42 9.89
C SER A 908 -4.00 -28.67 10.30
N GLY A 909 -4.27 -29.10 11.54
CA GLY A 909 -5.58 -29.55 12.00
C GLY A 909 -6.06 -30.87 11.38
N LEU A 910 -5.47 -31.30 10.25
CA LEU A 910 -5.79 -32.55 9.56
C LEU A 910 -5.44 -33.77 10.40
N VAL A 911 -4.23 -33.83 10.96
CA VAL A 911 -3.81 -35.02 11.73
C VAL A 911 -4.61 -35.14 13.01
N ARG A 912 -4.92 -34.05 13.71
CA ARG A 912 -5.64 -34.12 14.98
C ARG A 912 -7.13 -34.41 14.79
N THR A 913 -7.79 -33.82 13.79
CA THR A 913 -9.20 -34.09 13.51
C THR A 913 -9.40 -35.45 12.85
N GLU A 914 -8.57 -35.86 11.88
CA GLU A 914 -8.64 -37.22 11.32
C GLU A 914 -8.20 -38.28 12.34
N ALA A 915 -7.21 -38.01 13.21
CA ALA A 915 -6.86 -38.93 14.29
C ALA A 915 -7.94 -39.00 15.37
N LEU A 916 -8.63 -37.90 15.69
CA LEU A 916 -9.77 -37.92 16.61
C LEU A 916 -10.96 -38.67 16.00
N ASP A 917 -11.24 -38.50 14.71
CA ASP A 917 -12.27 -39.26 13.99
C ASP A 917 -11.89 -40.76 13.88
N LEU A 918 -10.61 -41.09 13.68
CA LEU A 918 -10.09 -42.47 13.67
C LEU A 918 -10.09 -43.12 15.06
N LEU A 919 -9.88 -42.33 16.13
CA LEU A 919 -9.94 -42.79 17.52
C LEU A 919 -11.39 -42.98 17.99
N ASP A 920 -12.33 -42.15 17.54
CA ASP A 920 -13.77 -42.30 17.82
C ASP A 920 -14.39 -43.50 17.06
N ASP A 921 -13.81 -43.90 15.92
CA ASP A 921 -14.18 -45.12 15.17
C ASP A 921 -13.58 -46.42 15.77
N GLY A 922 -12.89 -46.35 16.90
CA GLY A 922 -12.42 -47.52 17.66
C GLY A 922 -11.26 -48.28 17.03
N ASN A 923 -10.51 -47.67 16.10
CA ASN A 923 -9.28 -48.25 15.56
C ASN A 923 -8.08 -47.74 16.37
N ASP A 924 -7.62 -48.55 17.33
CA ASP A 924 -6.33 -48.37 18.00
C ASP A 924 -5.17 -48.55 17.00
N PHE A 925 -4.69 -47.46 16.40
CA PHE A 925 -3.34 -47.41 15.86
C PHE A 925 -2.52 -46.36 16.59
N VAL A 926 -1.48 -46.86 17.26
CA VAL A 926 -0.44 -46.09 17.95
C VAL A 926 0.46 -45.41 16.91
N PHE A 927 0.64 -44.09 17.02
CA PHE A 927 1.76 -43.35 16.45
C PHE A 927 2.62 -42.76 17.57
#